data_AF-A0A3D0YQ02-F1
#
_entry.id   AF-A0A3D0YQ02-F1
#
_cell.length_a   1.000
_cell.length_b   1.000
_cell.length_c   1.000
_cell.angle_alpha   90.00
_cell.angle_beta   90.00
_cell.angle_gamma   90.00
#
_symmetry.space_group_name_H-M   'P 1'
#
loop_
_entity.id
_entity.type
_entity.pdbx_description
1 polymer ?
#
loop_
_entity_poly.entity_id
_entity_poly.type
_entity_poly.pdbx_seq_one_letter_code
_entity_poly.pdbx_strand_id
1 'polypeptide(L)'
;MKILLTIILTSIACQSLLAQPNIILIVSDDAGYADFGFMNPITKTTTKMLTPELDALRAQGTLFTKTYTGTVCSPSRGSILSGSYGQRVGYEHNISNHMGANEGPDGFANEDVIAFERMKNISGANYKTLAIGKWHVGAQDDTLSGGVVTVPGNRPPRQGVDHFFGLLGGSRPYATPMAVNQSSRDEKLLREMSPGDTPSDPANNKNEEDSGNWDGDITDAFGKRAREYVTAHANKSYPFFLYVAFTAPHGPLEESADYSALSNPGHPNYANFTSMSDDRKKYYSMLYTMDRNVGLLMDRIEDPNNDGNTSDSIIDNTIVIFINDNGGATRSNTGLNLPLRGEKGSVYDGGCRVPMFMVGPNIPANASFDKPVHSMDIVPTMIGAGGNAVPAELMGANLIPYVTGADSSDPHEYVLVRGVNKYGLRKGNYKLILEADGDQFLYNTSEDIGESTNIISWNPTILADMLKDAANFDVQVDKPNFPGKGSPLDTYNYNYSFTFNPTDSTTSGGVDLILIDYDDGNAGNGVHDSAVNNGGFEENPGAAGVLDYKFNDIPDWENLLGTNTKAIKLDSPANVNGWNASTVDTPNKRHFAIDTDHILTNGESFECSYAWLYLSSSSWASNDEILFQLFTTDTNIIGGTRTIIKEHTATSPTSDNWLTENFTFSYSGATGKRLFLRFQAVDEDGNTGGFARVDNVYLGRLDSGSSQAEPQLWGSSNKWDKSGSATSDTLLDYDSCALGTLVFPAKSDFDYIAKNNLNRPTGPEFIQNTLRTEGTGAGGKKATISGNGVLLAKHFLTGEAPTLDLSGNGANYTFDFALDLYLYHDARVEGEGTANHIVSGEIKNYEHAAALTKDGASKLIFAHDATYTGVTTITAGTLETNAGITLAGSPQVIVQAQGTLGGNGTVSGDVSGIGTISPGQSIGKLTLGGDAQAGTLLIEIDATSADRLDVTGALNAVAMDLTISTLDTPTLDAYIIASYGSLSGAFASVSGLPAGYVIHYAYDDTGNRNRIAIVKESSLDAYESWVVVQGLIGIAAGFEGDPNADQISNGIEFLFASNPLTGPTPTYPKAAGNSIFFPTTQAARDYLGANLVLQTSTDLANWDPVNTNTTITSDHFASGVDRLSYDVSSLPVLTQRFYRLWLTKP
;
A
#
# COMPACT_ATOMS: atom_id res chain seq x y z
N MET A 1 -64.09 -16.31 -36.14
CA MET A 1 -62.87 -16.58 -36.95
C MET A 1 -61.62 -15.84 -36.46
N LYS A 2 -61.62 -14.53 -36.15
CA LYS A 2 -60.38 -13.84 -35.71
C LYS A 2 -59.77 -14.29 -34.36
N ILE A 3 -60.57 -14.82 -33.44
CA ILE A 3 -60.09 -15.26 -32.10
C ILE A 3 -59.46 -16.68 -32.14
N LEU A 4 -59.83 -17.51 -33.12
CA LEU A 4 -59.31 -18.89 -33.21
C LEU A 4 -57.92 -18.97 -33.87
N LEU A 5 -57.51 -17.93 -34.60
CA LEU A 5 -56.21 -17.88 -35.27
C LEU A 5 -55.09 -17.45 -34.30
N THR A 6 -55.39 -16.63 -33.30
CA THR A 6 -54.43 -16.18 -32.29
C THR A 6 -53.97 -17.30 -31.36
N ILE A 7 -54.84 -18.27 -31.08
CA ILE A 7 -54.53 -19.41 -30.17
C ILE A 7 -53.70 -20.50 -30.86
N ILE A 8 -53.72 -20.58 -32.20
CA ILE A 8 -52.95 -21.56 -32.98
C ILE A 8 -51.54 -21.01 -33.35
N LEU A 9 -51.35 -19.69 -33.34
CA LEU A 9 -50.04 -19.04 -33.53
C LEU A 9 -49.24 -18.85 -32.23
N THR A 10 -49.85 -19.06 -31.04
CA THR A 10 -49.13 -19.11 -29.75
C THR A 10 -48.68 -20.52 -29.35
N SER A 11 -48.84 -21.53 -30.22
CA SER A 11 -48.55 -22.95 -29.92
C SER A 11 -47.48 -23.60 -30.81
N ILE A 12 -46.78 -22.84 -31.66
CA ILE A 12 -45.56 -23.29 -32.39
C ILE A 12 -44.39 -22.30 -32.18
N ALA A 13 -44.41 -21.62 -31.03
CA ALA A 13 -43.23 -21.03 -30.41
C ALA A 13 -43.01 -21.70 -29.04
N CYS A 14 -43.16 -23.02 -29.00
CA CYS A 14 -42.34 -23.81 -28.10
C CYS A 14 -40.90 -23.67 -28.60
N GLN A 15 -40.25 -22.55 -28.21
CA GLN A 15 -38.85 -22.66 -27.86
C GLN A 15 -38.83 -23.79 -26.84
N SER A 16 -38.36 -24.97 -27.26
CA SER A 16 -37.80 -25.91 -26.31
C SER A 16 -36.93 -25.08 -25.37
N LEU A 17 -37.09 -25.25 -24.06
CA LEU A 17 -35.95 -25.00 -23.18
C LEU A 17 -34.82 -25.79 -23.83
N LEU A 18 -33.85 -25.09 -24.45
CA LEU A 18 -32.66 -25.75 -24.93
C LEU A 18 -32.07 -26.40 -23.69
N ALA A 19 -31.95 -27.73 -23.72
CA ALA A 19 -31.29 -28.45 -22.65
C ALA A 19 -29.93 -27.78 -22.44
N GLN A 20 -29.47 -27.63 -21.19
CA GLN A 20 -28.18 -27.00 -20.98
C GLN A 20 -27.11 -27.74 -21.82
N PRO A 21 -26.30 -27.03 -22.64
CA PRO A 21 -25.43 -27.69 -23.59
C PRO A 21 -24.31 -28.42 -22.86
N ASN A 22 -23.83 -29.52 -23.44
CA ASN A 22 -22.54 -30.06 -23.03
C ASN A 22 -21.45 -29.03 -23.38
N ILE A 23 -20.41 -28.96 -22.57
CA ILE A 23 -19.30 -28.02 -22.79
C ILE A 23 -18.00 -28.80 -22.85
N ILE A 24 -17.23 -28.59 -23.92
CA ILE A 24 -15.92 -29.19 -24.13
C ILE A 24 -14.91 -28.06 -24.29
N LEU A 25 -13.92 -28.02 -23.39
CA LEU A 25 -12.81 -27.08 -23.43
C LEU A 25 -11.54 -27.82 -23.79
N ILE A 26 -11.06 -27.63 -25.01
CA ILE A 26 -9.83 -28.22 -25.54
C ILE A 26 -8.69 -27.21 -25.37
N VAL A 27 -7.63 -27.61 -24.69
CA VAL A 27 -6.44 -26.78 -24.45
C VAL A 27 -5.20 -27.44 -25.04
N SER A 28 -4.49 -26.74 -25.93
CA SER A 28 -3.12 -27.10 -26.36
C SER A 28 -2.06 -26.34 -25.55
N ASP A 29 -0.81 -26.78 -25.66
CA ASP A 29 0.27 -26.39 -24.75
C ASP A 29 1.54 -26.04 -25.54
N ASP A 30 2.01 -24.79 -25.46
CA ASP A 30 3.09 -24.20 -26.27
C ASP A 30 2.92 -24.26 -27.81
N ALA A 31 1.69 -24.24 -28.32
CA ALA A 31 1.48 -24.13 -29.77
C ALA A 31 1.86 -22.74 -30.31
N GLY A 32 2.49 -22.68 -31.48
CA GLY A 32 2.83 -21.40 -32.14
C GLY A 32 1.59 -20.70 -32.71
N TYR A 33 1.51 -19.37 -32.60
CA TYR A 33 0.38 -18.60 -33.14
C TYR A 33 0.18 -18.79 -34.66
N ALA A 34 1.26 -19.09 -35.39
CA ALA A 34 1.29 -19.29 -36.83
C ALA A 34 1.24 -20.76 -37.27
N ASP A 35 1.11 -21.70 -36.33
CA ASP A 35 1.32 -23.11 -36.61
C ASP A 35 0.06 -23.89 -37.01
N PHE A 36 -1.11 -23.24 -36.94
CA PHE A 36 -2.42 -23.79 -37.34
C PHE A 36 -2.90 -23.26 -38.69
N GLY A 37 -3.55 -24.10 -39.49
CA GLY A 37 -4.07 -23.73 -40.82
C GLY A 37 -5.13 -22.61 -40.75
N PHE A 38 -6.02 -22.66 -39.77
CA PHE A 38 -7.07 -21.67 -39.55
C PHE A 38 -6.55 -20.27 -39.16
N MET A 39 -5.28 -20.13 -38.76
CA MET A 39 -4.67 -18.83 -38.41
C MET A 39 -4.08 -18.08 -39.61
N ASN A 40 -3.84 -18.77 -40.75
CA ASN A 40 -3.28 -18.19 -41.97
C ASN A 40 -3.94 -16.86 -42.43
N PRO A 41 -5.28 -16.66 -42.34
CA PRO A 41 -5.91 -15.38 -42.72
C PRO A 41 -5.50 -14.20 -41.84
N ILE A 42 -5.16 -14.45 -40.57
CA ILE A 42 -4.79 -13.43 -39.58
C ILE A 42 -3.29 -13.15 -39.64
N THR A 43 -2.47 -14.20 -39.70
CA THR A 43 -1.01 -14.09 -39.77
C THR A 43 -0.49 -13.58 -41.11
N LYS A 44 -1.29 -13.75 -42.18
CA LYS A 44 -0.90 -13.52 -43.59
C LYS A 44 0.30 -14.39 -44.02
N THR A 45 0.54 -15.48 -43.30
CA THR A 45 1.51 -16.53 -43.65
C THR A 45 0.76 -17.78 -44.12
N THR A 46 1.49 -18.76 -44.64
CA THR A 46 0.93 -20.09 -44.95
C THR A 46 1.75 -21.12 -44.22
N THR A 47 1.19 -21.70 -43.16
CA THR A 47 1.82 -22.82 -42.46
C THR A 47 1.96 -24.03 -43.39
N LYS A 48 3.03 -24.79 -43.21
CA LYS A 48 3.21 -26.12 -43.82
C LYS A 48 2.64 -27.23 -42.94
N MET A 49 2.31 -26.92 -41.68
CA MET A 49 1.75 -27.85 -40.71
C MET A 49 0.24 -27.77 -40.82
N LEU A 50 -0.36 -28.79 -41.41
CA LEU A 50 -1.79 -28.82 -41.71
C LEU A 50 -2.51 -29.52 -40.56
N THR A 51 -3.54 -28.85 -40.05
CA THR A 51 -4.38 -29.28 -38.93
C THR A 51 -5.82 -29.44 -39.44
N PRO A 52 -6.08 -30.41 -40.34
CA PRO A 52 -7.34 -30.53 -41.06
C PRO A 52 -8.56 -30.64 -40.14
N GLU A 53 -8.46 -31.31 -38.99
CA GLU A 53 -9.60 -31.51 -38.09
C GLU A 53 -9.95 -30.22 -37.33
N LEU A 54 -8.95 -29.51 -36.81
CA LEU A 54 -9.14 -28.20 -36.18
C LEU A 54 -9.55 -27.13 -37.20
N ASP A 55 -9.06 -27.19 -38.43
CA ASP A 55 -9.46 -26.28 -39.51
C ASP A 55 -10.94 -26.50 -39.88
N ALA A 56 -11.39 -27.77 -39.98
CA ALA A 56 -12.78 -28.14 -40.23
C ALA A 56 -13.71 -27.81 -39.06
N LEU A 57 -13.25 -27.98 -37.82
CA LEU A 57 -14.00 -27.61 -36.62
C LEU A 57 -14.15 -26.08 -36.52
N ARG A 58 -13.06 -25.31 -36.68
CA ARG A 58 -13.10 -23.83 -36.69
C ARG A 58 -14.07 -23.29 -37.74
N ALA A 59 -14.17 -23.93 -38.91
CA ALA A 59 -15.07 -23.48 -39.98
C ALA A 59 -16.57 -23.52 -39.57
N GLN A 60 -16.92 -24.32 -38.56
CA GLN A 60 -18.28 -24.41 -38.01
C GLN A 60 -18.59 -23.33 -36.97
N GLY A 61 -17.64 -22.47 -36.62
CA GLY A 61 -17.81 -21.46 -35.57
C GLY A 61 -17.04 -20.16 -35.79
N THR A 62 -16.79 -19.46 -34.68
CA THR A 62 -16.17 -18.12 -34.64
C THR A 62 -14.72 -18.21 -34.17
N LEU A 63 -13.81 -17.61 -34.95
CA LEU A 63 -12.39 -17.44 -34.61
C LEU A 63 -12.16 -16.13 -33.85
N PHE A 64 -11.53 -16.19 -32.68
CA PHE A 64 -11.14 -15.00 -31.91
C PHE A 64 -9.74 -14.58 -32.34
N THR A 65 -9.59 -13.38 -32.89
CA THR A 65 -8.31 -12.96 -33.49
C THR A 65 -7.39 -12.28 -32.49
N LYS A 66 -7.89 -11.93 -31.30
CA LYS A 66 -7.19 -11.19 -30.23
C LYS A 66 -7.45 -11.80 -28.84
N THR A 67 -7.29 -13.12 -28.71
CA THR A 67 -7.33 -13.81 -27.41
C THR A 67 -5.99 -13.72 -26.70
N TYR A 68 -6.03 -13.33 -25.43
CA TYR A 68 -4.87 -13.22 -24.55
C TYR A 68 -4.91 -14.24 -23.40
N THR A 69 -3.73 -14.60 -22.89
CA THR A 69 -3.53 -15.52 -21.76
C THR A 69 -2.35 -15.05 -20.89
N GLY A 70 -2.10 -15.74 -19.78
CA GLY A 70 -0.82 -15.65 -19.06
C GLY A 70 0.35 -16.11 -19.94
N THR A 71 1.55 -15.58 -19.68
CA THR A 71 2.75 -15.83 -20.52
C THR A 71 3.31 -17.24 -20.40
N VAL A 72 2.89 -18.02 -19.39
CA VAL A 72 3.29 -19.39 -19.10
C VAL A 72 2.13 -20.24 -18.56
N CYS A 73 2.31 -21.57 -18.60
CA CYS A 73 1.28 -22.59 -18.43
C CYS A 73 0.36 -22.41 -17.20
N SER A 74 0.91 -22.35 -15.97
CA SER A 74 0.06 -22.35 -14.76
C SER A 74 -0.72 -21.04 -14.58
N PRO A 75 -0.15 -19.84 -14.73
CA PRO A 75 -0.90 -18.58 -14.75
C PRO A 75 -2.00 -18.52 -15.81
N SER A 76 -1.74 -19.09 -16.99
CA SER A 76 -2.77 -19.22 -18.01
C SER A 76 -3.89 -20.17 -17.57
N ARG A 77 -3.56 -21.37 -17.07
CA ARG A 77 -4.54 -22.37 -16.60
C ARG A 77 -5.31 -21.89 -15.36
N GLY A 78 -4.65 -21.18 -14.45
CA GLY A 78 -5.25 -20.47 -13.34
C GLY A 78 -6.28 -19.44 -13.82
N SER A 79 -5.98 -18.70 -14.89
CA SER A 79 -6.94 -17.76 -15.50
C SER A 79 -8.11 -18.49 -16.18
N ILE A 80 -7.81 -19.52 -16.99
CA ILE A 80 -8.79 -20.37 -17.70
C ILE A 80 -9.79 -21.01 -16.73
N LEU A 81 -9.35 -21.44 -15.55
CA LEU A 81 -10.16 -22.20 -14.61
C LEU A 81 -10.81 -21.35 -13.51
N SER A 82 -10.22 -20.21 -13.12
CA SER A 82 -10.83 -19.33 -12.10
C SER A 82 -11.90 -18.39 -12.66
N GLY A 83 -11.78 -17.98 -13.93
CA GLY A 83 -12.58 -16.88 -14.48
C GLY A 83 -12.11 -15.48 -14.04
N SER A 84 -10.89 -15.39 -13.50
CA SER A 84 -10.20 -14.15 -13.15
C SER A 84 -8.80 -14.12 -13.77
N TYR A 85 -8.08 -13.01 -13.62
CA TYR A 85 -6.63 -12.98 -13.88
C TYR A 85 -5.89 -13.88 -12.91
N GLY A 86 -4.93 -14.68 -13.40
CA GLY A 86 -4.18 -15.65 -12.59
C GLY A 86 -3.53 -15.04 -11.34
N GLN A 87 -3.06 -13.79 -11.44
CA GLN A 87 -2.45 -13.04 -10.33
C GLN A 87 -3.42 -12.88 -9.14
N ARG A 88 -4.71 -12.67 -9.39
CA ARG A 88 -5.77 -12.57 -8.36
C ARG A 88 -6.13 -13.91 -7.69
N VAL A 89 -5.62 -15.01 -8.19
CA VAL A 89 -5.68 -16.34 -7.53
C VAL A 89 -4.28 -16.83 -7.16
N GLY A 90 -3.32 -15.89 -7.02
CA GLY A 90 -1.93 -16.15 -6.63
C GLY A 90 -1.04 -16.81 -7.70
N TYR A 91 -1.55 -17.01 -8.92
CA TYR A 91 -0.79 -17.56 -10.04
C TYR A 91 -0.08 -16.48 -10.85
N GLU A 92 1.09 -16.06 -10.37
CA GLU A 92 2.05 -15.27 -11.17
C GLU A 92 3.13 -16.13 -11.84
N HIS A 93 3.33 -17.35 -11.36
CA HIS A 93 4.36 -18.27 -11.80
C HIS A 93 3.83 -19.66 -12.18
N ASN A 94 4.67 -20.47 -12.84
CA ASN A 94 4.45 -21.93 -12.87
C ASN A 94 4.63 -22.51 -11.47
N ILE A 95 3.72 -23.39 -11.06
CA ILE A 95 3.80 -24.15 -9.82
C ILE A 95 4.98 -25.14 -9.83
N SER A 96 5.44 -25.53 -8.64
CA SER A 96 6.53 -26.49 -8.48
C SER A 96 6.06 -27.91 -8.17
N ASN A 97 4.87 -28.05 -7.57
CA ASN A 97 4.35 -29.25 -6.91
C ASN A 97 5.27 -29.78 -5.78
N HIS A 98 6.07 -28.91 -5.15
CA HIS A 98 7.06 -29.32 -4.14
C HIS A 98 6.78 -28.79 -2.72
N MET A 99 5.75 -27.97 -2.54
CA MET A 99 5.33 -27.47 -1.22
C MET A 99 4.83 -28.60 -0.31
N GLY A 100 5.32 -28.63 0.93
CA GLY A 100 4.84 -29.53 1.96
C GLY A 100 3.48 -29.11 2.54
N ALA A 101 2.74 -30.05 3.12
CA ALA A 101 1.41 -29.78 3.71
C ALA A 101 1.40 -28.78 4.89
N ASN A 102 2.56 -28.36 5.37
CA ASN A 102 2.73 -27.35 6.43
C ASN A 102 3.10 -25.95 5.89
N GLU A 103 3.30 -25.79 4.57
CA GLU A 103 3.91 -24.59 3.95
C GLU A 103 2.90 -23.77 3.13
N GLY A 104 1.65 -24.23 3.03
CA GLY A 104 0.62 -23.65 2.16
C GLY A 104 0.45 -24.44 0.84
N PRO A 105 -0.71 -24.34 0.16
CA PRO A 105 -0.96 -25.10 -1.07
C PRO A 105 -0.16 -24.54 -2.26
N ASP A 106 0.59 -25.40 -2.95
CA ASP A 106 1.10 -25.08 -4.30
C ASP A 106 -0.07 -25.17 -5.30
N GLY A 107 -0.52 -24.05 -5.84
CA GLY A 107 -1.67 -23.94 -6.73
C GLY A 107 -2.94 -23.41 -6.06
N PHE A 108 -4.11 -23.86 -6.52
CA PHE A 108 -5.41 -23.39 -6.01
C PHE A 108 -5.60 -23.82 -4.55
N ALA A 109 -6.17 -22.95 -3.73
CA ALA A 109 -6.63 -23.28 -2.39
C ALA A 109 -7.95 -24.06 -2.45
N ASN A 110 -8.39 -24.67 -1.34
CA ASN A 110 -9.61 -25.48 -1.34
C ASN A 110 -10.90 -24.65 -1.28
N GLU A 111 -10.77 -23.40 -0.86
CA GLU A 111 -11.76 -22.35 -0.88
C GLU A 111 -11.92 -21.69 -2.27
N ASP A 112 -11.00 -21.92 -3.21
CA ASP A 112 -11.10 -21.39 -4.57
C ASP A 112 -12.19 -22.09 -5.37
N VAL A 113 -13.27 -21.35 -5.68
CA VAL A 113 -14.38 -21.88 -6.47
C VAL A 113 -14.06 -21.77 -7.97
N ILE A 114 -13.42 -22.79 -8.52
CA ILE A 114 -13.03 -22.84 -9.94
C ILE A 114 -14.12 -23.44 -10.86
N ALA A 115 -13.84 -23.48 -12.17
CA ALA A 115 -14.73 -23.89 -13.25
C ALA A 115 -15.59 -25.12 -12.94
N PHE A 116 -15.01 -26.22 -12.46
CA PHE A 116 -15.75 -27.48 -12.28
C PHE A 116 -16.80 -27.37 -11.17
N GLU A 117 -16.49 -26.78 -10.02
CA GLU A 117 -17.49 -26.49 -8.99
C GLU A 117 -18.55 -25.50 -9.50
N ARG A 118 -18.16 -24.47 -10.26
CA ARG A 118 -19.14 -23.54 -10.85
C ARG A 118 -20.10 -24.23 -11.83
N MET A 119 -19.60 -25.17 -12.65
CA MET A 119 -20.43 -25.97 -13.57
C MET A 119 -21.36 -26.93 -12.83
N LYS A 120 -20.87 -27.64 -11.79
CA LYS A 120 -21.71 -28.49 -10.92
C LYS A 120 -22.89 -27.72 -10.34
N ASN A 121 -22.64 -26.51 -9.86
CA ASN A 121 -23.62 -25.65 -9.20
C ASN A 121 -24.53 -24.86 -10.17
N ILE A 122 -24.52 -25.15 -11.49
CA ILE A 122 -25.49 -24.56 -12.43
C ILE A 122 -26.91 -25.08 -12.14
N SER A 123 -27.85 -24.13 -12.00
CA SER A 123 -29.18 -24.42 -11.47
C SER A 123 -29.98 -25.32 -12.41
N GLY A 124 -30.47 -26.44 -11.89
CA GLY A 124 -31.24 -27.41 -12.67
C GLY A 124 -30.44 -28.21 -13.71
N ALA A 125 -29.11 -28.02 -13.81
CA ALA A 125 -28.26 -28.77 -14.73
C ALA A 125 -27.49 -29.90 -14.03
N ASN A 126 -26.82 -29.60 -12.90
CA ASN A 126 -25.94 -30.52 -12.18
C ASN A 126 -24.94 -31.22 -13.12
N TYR A 127 -24.07 -30.43 -13.77
CA TYR A 127 -23.11 -30.92 -14.75
C TYR A 127 -22.19 -32.00 -14.16
N LYS A 128 -22.00 -33.10 -14.90
CA LYS A 128 -20.92 -34.06 -14.59
C LYS A 128 -19.59 -33.48 -15.08
N THR A 129 -18.56 -33.48 -14.23
CA THR A 129 -17.30 -32.75 -14.48
C THR A 129 -16.12 -33.68 -14.73
N LEU A 130 -15.46 -33.53 -15.87
CA LEU A 130 -14.40 -34.43 -16.31
C LEU A 130 -13.17 -33.63 -16.75
N ALA A 131 -11.98 -34.01 -16.28
CA ALA A 131 -10.72 -33.37 -16.63
C ALA A 131 -9.72 -34.40 -17.15
N ILE A 132 -9.10 -34.09 -18.29
CA ILE A 132 -8.18 -34.98 -19.00
C ILE A 132 -6.88 -34.23 -19.31
N GLY A 133 -5.76 -34.89 -19.08
CA GLY A 133 -4.44 -34.42 -19.49
C GLY A 133 -3.73 -33.56 -18.45
N LYS A 134 -3.12 -32.45 -18.87
CA LYS A 134 -2.28 -31.60 -18.03
C LYS A 134 -3.12 -30.72 -17.09
N TRP A 135 -3.01 -30.99 -15.80
CA TRP A 135 -3.61 -30.16 -14.75
C TRP A 135 -2.76 -28.91 -14.47
N HIS A 136 -1.60 -29.08 -13.83
CA HIS A 136 -0.60 -28.03 -13.58
C HIS A 136 -1.15 -26.79 -12.82
N VAL A 137 -2.16 -27.03 -11.97
CA VAL A 137 -2.81 -26.04 -11.06
C VAL A 137 -3.06 -26.61 -9.65
N GLY A 138 -2.18 -27.52 -9.19
CA GLY A 138 -2.16 -28.07 -7.84
C GLY A 138 -2.04 -29.60 -7.79
N ALA A 139 -1.17 -30.11 -6.92
CA ALA A 139 -0.87 -31.55 -6.83
C ALA A 139 -0.90 -32.13 -5.40
N GLN A 140 -1.24 -31.31 -4.40
CA GLN A 140 -1.15 -31.67 -2.99
C GLN A 140 -2.15 -32.78 -2.63
N ASP A 141 -1.65 -33.86 -2.02
CA ASP A 141 -2.47 -34.95 -1.46
C ASP A 141 -3.21 -34.53 -0.19
N ASP A 142 -4.33 -35.20 0.09
CA ASP A 142 -4.97 -35.14 1.41
C ASP A 142 -4.01 -35.65 2.51
N THR A 143 -3.82 -34.86 3.56
CA THR A 143 -3.11 -35.31 4.76
C THR A 143 -4.04 -36.17 5.61
N LEU A 144 -3.61 -37.40 5.93
CA LEU A 144 -4.40 -38.38 6.66
C LEU A 144 -3.86 -38.62 8.08
N SER A 145 -4.75 -38.66 9.07
CA SER A 145 -4.47 -39.19 10.41
C SER A 145 -5.46 -40.29 10.75
N GLY A 146 -4.97 -41.49 11.05
CA GLY A 146 -5.82 -42.66 11.33
C GLY A 146 -6.74 -43.09 10.18
N GLY A 147 -6.44 -42.69 8.94
CA GLY A 147 -7.30 -42.90 7.76
C GLY A 147 -8.40 -41.85 7.56
N VAL A 148 -8.43 -40.80 8.39
CA VAL A 148 -9.33 -39.65 8.24
C VAL A 148 -8.53 -38.46 7.68
N VAL A 149 -9.10 -37.72 6.73
CA VAL A 149 -8.50 -36.49 6.21
C VAL A 149 -8.48 -35.42 7.32
N THR A 150 -7.29 -34.95 7.68
CA THR A 150 -7.08 -33.88 8.66
C THR A 150 -6.73 -32.54 8.03
N VAL A 151 -6.09 -32.55 6.85
CA VAL A 151 -5.89 -31.36 6.01
C VAL A 151 -6.23 -31.78 4.57
N PRO A 152 -7.22 -31.15 3.90
CA PRO A 152 -7.51 -31.45 2.50
C PRO A 152 -6.37 -30.96 1.59
N GLY A 153 -5.99 -31.78 0.61
CA GLY A 153 -5.10 -31.37 -0.49
C GLY A 153 -5.87 -30.64 -1.59
N ASN A 154 -5.22 -30.28 -2.71
CA ASN A 154 -5.82 -29.44 -3.78
C ASN A 154 -5.88 -30.10 -5.18
N ARG A 155 -5.83 -31.44 -5.23
CA ARG A 155 -5.95 -32.22 -6.47
C ARG A 155 -7.32 -32.09 -7.15
N PRO A 156 -7.46 -32.45 -8.45
CA PRO A 156 -8.69 -32.27 -9.22
C PRO A 156 -10.00 -32.69 -8.51
N PRO A 157 -10.08 -33.82 -7.77
CA PRO A 157 -11.30 -34.21 -7.06
C PRO A 157 -11.72 -33.26 -5.93
N ARG A 158 -10.78 -32.50 -5.36
CA ARG A 158 -11.03 -31.45 -4.36
C ARG A 158 -11.49 -30.14 -5.00
N GLN A 159 -11.15 -29.96 -6.27
CA GLN A 159 -11.45 -28.79 -7.11
C GLN A 159 -12.69 -29.01 -8.00
N GLY A 160 -13.58 -29.91 -7.58
CA GLY A 160 -14.86 -30.19 -8.22
C GLY A 160 -14.85 -31.14 -9.41
N VAL A 161 -13.75 -31.80 -9.75
CA VAL A 161 -13.70 -32.80 -10.83
C VAL A 161 -14.29 -34.15 -10.36
N ASP A 162 -15.30 -34.67 -11.06
CA ASP A 162 -15.82 -36.01 -10.79
C ASP A 162 -14.87 -37.11 -11.26
N HIS A 163 -14.27 -36.92 -12.44
CA HIS A 163 -13.41 -37.89 -13.10
C HIS A 163 -12.16 -37.23 -13.69
N PHE A 164 -10.99 -37.58 -13.17
CA PHE A 164 -9.69 -37.13 -13.68
C PHE A 164 -8.95 -38.28 -14.38
N PHE A 165 -8.34 -38.00 -15.53
CA PHE A 165 -7.33 -38.87 -16.16
C PHE A 165 -6.21 -38.01 -16.76
N GLY A 166 -5.03 -37.97 -16.15
CA GLY A 166 -4.00 -37.03 -16.59
C GLY A 166 -2.75 -37.01 -15.71
N LEU A 167 -1.99 -35.91 -15.84
CA LEU A 167 -0.83 -35.62 -15.02
C LEU A 167 -1.05 -34.33 -14.22
N LEU A 168 -0.51 -34.27 -13.01
CA LEU A 168 -0.60 -33.10 -12.13
C LEU A 168 0.51 -32.08 -12.41
N GLY A 169 1.64 -32.56 -12.93
CA GLY A 169 2.82 -31.78 -13.31
C GLY A 169 2.67 -31.05 -14.65
N GLY A 170 3.74 -30.32 -15.01
CA GLY A 170 3.74 -29.42 -16.17
C GLY A 170 4.14 -30.03 -17.51
N SER A 171 4.79 -31.19 -17.52
CA SER A 171 5.31 -31.85 -18.73
C SER A 171 5.83 -33.25 -18.42
N ARG A 172 5.91 -34.12 -19.42
CA ARG A 172 6.53 -35.46 -19.35
C ARG A 172 6.93 -35.94 -20.77
N PRO A 173 7.74 -37.00 -20.91
CA PRO A 173 7.87 -37.75 -22.16
C PRO A 173 6.51 -38.31 -22.65
N TYR A 174 6.33 -38.38 -23.97
CA TYR A 174 5.08 -38.76 -24.64
C TYR A 174 4.96 -40.26 -24.87
N ALA A 175 6.03 -40.87 -25.38
CA ALA A 175 6.04 -42.28 -25.80
C ALA A 175 6.70 -43.23 -24.78
N THR A 176 7.30 -42.67 -23.72
CA THR A 176 8.02 -43.44 -22.69
C THR A 176 7.21 -43.49 -21.39
N PRO A 177 6.89 -44.68 -20.84
CA PRO A 177 6.30 -44.80 -19.52
C PRO A 177 7.34 -44.45 -18.45
N MET A 178 6.92 -43.74 -17.40
CA MET A 178 7.82 -43.31 -16.34
C MET A 178 8.22 -44.46 -15.42
N ALA A 179 9.47 -44.45 -14.96
CA ALA A 179 9.98 -45.53 -14.13
C ALA A 179 9.25 -45.61 -12.78
N VAL A 180 8.97 -46.84 -12.32
CA VAL A 180 8.26 -47.12 -11.06
C VAL A 180 8.86 -46.35 -9.86
N ASN A 181 10.18 -46.11 -9.88
CA ASN A 181 10.96 -45.47 -8.81
C ASN A 181 11.43 -44.03 -9.10
N GLN A 182 10.89 -43.34 -10.12
CA GLN A 182 11.13 -41.89 -10.27
C GLN A 182 10.24 -41.10 -9.30
N SER A 183 10.79 -40.01 -8.73
CA SER A 183 10.41 -39.48 -7.42
C SER A 183 9.27 -38.45 -7.38
N SER A 184 8.70 -38.06 -8.52
CA SER A 184 7.49 -37.22 -8.58
C SER A 184 6.28 -38.04 -9.06
N ARG A 185 5.26 -38.16 -8.21
CA ARG A 185 3.97 -38.77 -8.62
C ARG A 185 3.27 -37.95 -9.69
N ASP A 186 3.59 -36.65 -9.75
CA ASP A 186 2.85 -35.64 -10.52
C ASP A 186 3.03 -35.77 -12.02
N GLU A 187 4.12 -36.38 -12.49
CA GLU A 187 4.40 -36.57 -13.92
C GLU A 187 3.82 -37.89 -14.47
N LYS A 188 3.40 -38.82 -13.60
CA LYS A 188 2.75 -40.07 -14.00
C LYS A 188 1.28 -39.86 -14.38
N LEU A 189 0.72 -40.76 -15.19
CA LEU A 189 -0.70 -40.82 -15.52
C LEU A 189 -1.50 -41.35 -14.33
N LEU A 190 -2.29 -40.47 -13.74
CA LEU A 190 -3.21 -40.76 -12.64
C LEU A 190 -4.64 -40.84 -13.15
N ARG A 191 -5.43 -41.69 -12.48
CA ARG A 191 -6.88 -41.70 -12.56
C ARG A 191 -7.44 -41.51 -11.15
N GLU A 192 -8.22 -40.46 -10.98
CA GLU A 192 -8.84 -40.08 -9.70
C GLU A 192 -10.35 -39.86 -9.87
N MET A 193 -11.11 -40.05 -8.79
CA MET A 193 -12.58 -39.90 -8.75
C MET A 193 -13.00 -39.17 -7.47
N SER A 194 -14.13 -38.45 -7.53
CA SER A 194 -14.65 -37.67 -6.39
C SER A 194 -14.89 -38.50 -5.11
N PRO A 195 -14.54 -38.00 -3.91
CA PRO A 195 -14.77 -38.70 -2.63
C PRO A 195 -16.27 -38.84 -2.32
N GLY A 196 -16.84 -40.00 -2.65
CA GLY A 196 -18.26 -40.30 -2.43
C GLY A 196 -18.79 -41.44 -3.29
N ASP A 197 -18.23 -41.64 -4.49
CA ASP A 197 -18.63 -42.71 -5.41
C ASP A 197 -18.26 -44.13 -4.91
N THR A 198 -17.49 -44.24 -3.82
CA THR A 198 -17.52 -45.38 -2.88
C THR A 198 -16.80 -45.01 -1.58
N PRO A 199 -17.31 -45.41 -0.38
CA PRO A 199 -16.60 -45.14 0.87
C PRO A 199 -15.35 -46.02 1.01
N SER A 200 -14.23 -45.42 1.45
CA SER A 200 -13.09 -46.08 2.08
C SER A 200 -12.20 -47.02 1.24
N ASP A 201 -11.91 -46.72 -0.03
CA ASP A 201 -10.81 -47.41 -0.76
C ASP A 201 -9.70 -46.46 -1.24
N PRO A 202 -8.50 -46.49 -0.62
CA PRO A 202 -7.28 -45.86 -1.13
C PRO A 202 -6.88 -46.30 -2.55
N ALA A 203 -7.41 -47.41 -3.07
CA ALA A 203 -7.16 -47.91 -4.42
C ALA A 203 -7.98 -47.22 -5.54
N ASN A 204 -8.79 -46.20 -5.22
CA ASN A 204 -9.49 -45.38 -6.23
C ASN A 204 -8.63 -44.24 -6.81
N ASN A 205 -7.45 -43.96 -6.22
CA ASN A 205 -6.41 -43.18 -6.88
C ASN A 205 -5.43 -44.17 -7.55
N LYS A 206 -5.58 -44.37 -8.85
CA LYS A 206 -4.76 -45.35 -9.59
C LYS A 206 -3.70 -44.65 -10.41
N ASN A 207 -2.47 -45.12 -10.23
CA ASN A 207 -1.43 -44.91 -11.22
C ASN A 207 -1.67 -45.89 -12.38
N GLU A 208 -2.10 -45.38 -13.54
CA GLU A 208 -2.49 -46.25 -14.66
C GLU A 208 -1.25 -46.89 -15.32
N GLU A 209 -0.10 -46.20 -15.31
CA GLU A 209 1.21 -46.74 -15.73
C GLU A 209 1.70 -47.90 -14.86
N ASP A 210 1.72 -47.73 -13.52
CA ASP A 210 2.10 -48.80 -12.59
C ASP A 210 1.12 -49.99 -12.64
N SER A 211 -0.11 -49.79 -13.14
CA SER A 211 -1.10 -50.84 -13.39
C SER A 211 -0.90 -51.59 -14.72
N GLY A 212 0.07 -51.20 -15.55
CA GLY A 212 0.35 -51.79 -16.86
C GLY A 212 -0.61 -51.34 -17.98
N ASN A 213 -1.44 -50.33 -17.73
CA ASN A 213 -2.46 -49.85 -18.66
C ASN A 213 -1.95 -48.65 -19.51
N TRP A 214 -0.85 -48.88 -20.24
CA TRP A 214 -0.17 -47.87 -21.05
C TRP A 214 -0.64 -47.92 -22.51
N ASP A 215 -1.35 -46.87 -22.95
CA ASP A 215 -1.91 -46.74 -24.31
C ASP A 215 -0.88 -46.27 -25.37
N GLY A 216 0.42 -46.14 -25.03
CA GLY A 216 1.51 -45.85 -25.99
C GLY A 216 1.96 -44.39 -26.02
N ASP A 217 1.19 -43.52 -26.67
CA ASP A 217 1.42 -42.06 -26.74
C ASP A 217 0.39 -41.35 -25.85
N ILE A 218 0.83 -40.46 -24.95
CA ILE A 218 -0.10 -39.78 -24.02
C ILE A 218 -1.16 -38.92 -24.73
N THR A 219 -0.88 -38.42 -25.94
CA THR A 219 -1.82 -37.63 -26.75
C THR A 219 -2.98 -38.51 -27.20
N ASP A 220 -2.67 -39.72 -27.68
CA ASP A 220 -3.67 -40.74 -28.02
C ASP A 220 -4.41 -41.24 -26.78
N ALA A 221 -3.72 -41.40 -25.64
CA ALA A 221 -4.35 -41.78 -24.37
C ALA A 221 -5.39 -40.73 -23.93
N PHE A 222 -5.07 -39.43 -23.97
CA PHE A 222 -6.01 -38.36 -23.63
C PHE A 222 -7.21 -38.33 -24.59
N GLY A 223 -6.97 -38.41 -25.90
CA GLY A 223 -8.06 -38.46 -26.89
C GLY A 223 -8.95 -39.71 -26.72
N LYS A 224 -8.36 -40.87 -26.45
CA LYS A 224 -9.07 -42.13 -26.19
C LYS A 224 -9.95 -42.01 -24.95
N ARG A 225 -9.45 -41.46 -23.83
CA ARG A 225 -10.27 -41.25 -22.63
C ARG A 225 -11.36 -40.20 -22.83
N ALA A 226 -11.12 -39.15 -23.62
CA ALA A 226 -12.17 -38.19 -23.98
C ALA A 226 -13.33 -38.89 -24.70
N ARG A 227 -13.04 -39.76 -25.68
CA ARG A 227 -14.04 -40.56 -26.39
C ARG A 227 -14.77 -41.56 -25.48
N GLU A 228 -14.04 -42.26 -24.61
CA GLU A 228 -14.63 -43.17 -23.60
C GLU A 228 -15.61 -42.42 -22.68
N TYR A 229 -15.25 -41.22 -22.24
CA TYR A 229 -16.11 -40.39 -21.39
C TYR A 229 -17.33 -39.80 -22.13
N VAL A 230 -17.19 -39.33 -23.37
CA VAL A 230 -18.34 -38.92 -24.21
C VAL A 230 -19.31 -40.10 -24.38
N THR A 231 -18.81 -41.30 -24.72
CA THR A 231 -19.62 -42.53 -24.84
C THR A 231 -20.41 -42.82 -23.56
N ALA A 232 -19.81 -42.62 -22.39
CA ALA A 232 -20.42 -42.90 -21.10
C ALA A 232 -21.47 -41.85 -20.67
N HIS A 233 -21.35 -40.59 -21.11
CA HIS A 233 -22.14 -39.45 -20.63
C HIS A 233 -23.03 -38.77 -21.68
N ALA A 234 -22.92 -39.15 -22.97
CA ALA A 234 -23.86 -38.74 -23.99
C ALA A 234 -25.28 -39.25 -23.68
N ASN A 235 -26.28 -38.45 -24.10
CA ASN A 235 -27.70 -38.77 -23.98
C ASN A 235 -28.18 -39.14 -22.55
N LYS A 236 -27.51 -38.61 -21.52
CA LYS A 236 -27.96 -38.66 -20.12
C LYS A 236 -28.91 -37.49 -19.83
N SER A 237 -29.60 -37.56 -18.69
CA SER A 237 -30.50 -36.50 -18.22
C SER A 237 -29.78 -35.29 -17.63
N TYR A 238 -28.45 -35.31 -17.58
CA TYR A 238 -27.58 -34.24 -17.14
C TYR A 238 -26.56 -33.94 -18.26
N PRO A 239 -26.14 -32.68 -18.44
CA PRO A 239 -25.04 -32.34 -19.33
C PRO A 239 -23.68 -32.65 -18.68
N PHE A 240 -22.61 -32.59 -19.47
CA PHE A 240 -21.23 -32.71 -18.96
C PHE A 240 -20.36 -31.50 -19.32
N PHE A 241 -19.39 -31.21 -18.45
CA PHE A 241 -18.27 -30.32 -18.72
C PHE A 241 -17.00 -31.17 -18.82
N LEU A 242 -16.36 -31.15 -19.99
CA LEU A 242 -15.18 -31.94 -20.31
C LEU A 242 -14.01 -31.02 -20.67
N TYR A 243 -13.01 -30.98 -19.80
CA TYR A 243 -11.74 -30.29 -20.02
C TYR A 243 -10.71 -31.27 -20.60
N VAL A 244 -10.23 -31.01 -21.81
CA VAL A 244 -9.23 -31.84 -22.52
C VAL A 244 -7.97 -31.02 -22.75
N ALA A 245 -7.04 -31.08 -21.79
CA ALA A 245 -5.79 -30.35 -21.82
C ALA A 245 -4.65 -31.22 -22.32
N PHE A 246 -4.42 -31.23 -23.63
CA PHE A 246 -3.26 -31.90 -24.20
C PHE A 246 -1.96 -31.25 -23.70
N THR A 247 -0.91 -32.06 -23.58
CA THR A 247 0.47 -31.56 -23.44
C THR A 247 1.06 -31.17 -24.79
N ALA A 248 0.51 -31.63 -25.91
CA ALA A 248 1.02 -31.33 -27.24
C ALA A 248 0.81 -29.85 -27.61
N PRO A 249 1.77 -29.20 -28.30
CA PRO A 249 3.14 -29.65 -28.64
C PRO A 249 4.26 -29.14 -27.67
N HIS A 250 4.02 -29.11 -26.36
CA HIS A 250 5.04 -28.76 -25.34
C HIS A 250 6.19 -29.77 -25.34
N GLY A 251 7.40 -29.32 -24.98
CA GLY A 251 8.57 -30.19 -24.87
C GLY A 251 8.42 -31.30 -23.80
N PRO A 252 9.20 -32.40 -23.88
CA PRO A 252 10.28 -32.66 -24.83
C PRO A 252 9.79 -32.91 -26.26
N LEU A 253 10.61 -32.58 -27.26
CA LEU A 253 10.31 -32.87 -28.67
C LEU A 253 10.62 -34.35 -28.98
N GLU A 254 9.57 -35.13 -29.17
CA GLU A 254 9.64 -36.56 -29.46
C GLU A 254 8.93 -36.91 -30.78
N GLU A 255 9.23 -38.09 -31.33
CA GLU A 255 8.45 -38.66 -32.43
C GLU A 255 7.14 -39.22 -31.86
N SER A 256 6.03 -38.51 -32.09
CA SER A 256 4.69 -38.96 -31.68
C SER A 256 4.14 -40.08 -32.56
N ALA A 257 3.00 -40.65 -32.16
CA ALA A 257 2.32 -41.74 -32.87
C ALA A 257 2.22 -41.57 -34.40
N ASP A 258 1.92 -40.36 -34.89
CA ASP A 258 1.76 -40.11 -36.34
C ASP A 258 3.05 -39.79 -37.10
N TYR A 259 4.21 -39.70 -36.46
CA TYR A 259 5.49 -39.37 -37.12
C TYR A 259 5.83 -40.33 -38.26
N SER A 260 5.59 -41.63 -38.06
CA SER A 260 5.79 -42.66 -39.10
C SER A 260 4.78 -42.56 -40.24
N ALA A 261 3.54 -42.14 -39.97
CA ALA A 261 2.51 -41.94 -40.98
C ALA A 261 2.83 -40.72 -41.85
N LEU A 262 3.20 -39.60 -41.24
CA LEU A 262 3.63 -38.38 -41.92
C LEU A 262 4.91 -38.58 -42.76
N SER A 263 5.77 -39.52 -42.36
CA SER A 263 6.98 -39.94 -43.09
C SER A 263 6.71 -40.84 -44.30
N ASN A 264 5.47 -41.30 -44.52
CA ASN A 264 5.13 -42.19 -45.63
C ASN A 264 4.85 -41.40 -46.92
N PRO A 265 5.49 -41.72 -48.08
CA PRO A 265 5.23 -41.08 -49.37
C PRO A 265 3.76 -41.08 -49.84
N GLY A 266 2.91 -41.96 -49.30
CA GLY A 266 1.48 -42.00 -49.58
C GLY A 266 0.64 -41.03 -48.75
N HIS A 267 1.20 -40.37 -47.73
CA HIS A 267 0.47 -39.48 -46.84
C HIS A 267 0.24 -38.10 -47.50
N PRO A 268 -0.96 -37.48 -47.42
CA PRO A 268 -1.23 -36.18 -48.05
C PRO A 268 -0.23 -35.08 -47.65
N ASN A 269 0.22 -35.10 -46.38
CA ASN A 269 1.13 -34.10 -45.83
C ASN A 269 2.62 -34.41 -46.03
N TYR A 270 2.98 -35.52 -46.71
CA TYR A 270 4.36 -35.99 -46.85
C TYR A 270 5.32 -34.95 -47.42
N ALA A 271 4.93 -34.24 -48.49
CA ALA A 271 5.76 -33.23 -49.13
C ALA A 271 6.02 -32.02 -48.21
N ASN A 272 5.05 -31.64 -47.38
CA ASN A 272 5.23 -30.59 -46.39
C ASN A 272 6.16 -31.06 -45.27
N PHE A 273 5.85 -32.20 -44.67
CA PHE A 273 6.58 -32.80 -43.54
C PHE A 273 8.07 -33.05 -43.86
N THR A 274 8.36 -33.68 -45.01
CA THR A 274 9.75 -33.94 -45.43
C THR A 274 10.56 -32.69 -45.73
N SER A 275 9.91 -31.54 -45.98
CA SER A 275 10.57 -30.25 -46.22
C SER A 275 10.92 -29.45 -44.95
N MET A 276 10.63 -30.00 -43.76
CA MET A 276 10.91 -29.37 -42.46
C MET A 276 12.26 -29.83 -41.88
N SER A 277 12.81 -29.09 -40.91
CA SER A 277 13.89 -29.57 -40.05
C SER A 277 13.38 -30.68 -39.13
N ASP A 278 14.29 -31.54 -38.63
CA ASP A 278 13.88 -32.73 -37.87
C ASP A 278 13.15 -32.40 -36.56
N ASP A 279 13.54 -31.34 -35.85
CA ASP A 279 12.80 -30.89 -34.66
C ASP A 279 11.42 -30.30 -35.00
N ARG A 280 11.28 -29.62 -36.16
CA ARG A 280 9.95 -29.21 -36.67
C ARG A 280 9.10 -30.39 -37.14
N LYS A 281 9.69 -31.51 -37.59
CA LYS A 281 8.96 -32.76 -37.89
C LYS A 281 8.40 -33.38 -36.61
N LYS A 282 9.20 -33.46 -35.54
CA LYS A 282 8.74 -33.93 -34.22
C LYS A 282 7.58 -33.07 -33.73
N TYR A 283 7.80 -31.75 -33.66
CA TYR A 283 6.78 -30.76 -33.30
C TYR A 283 5.48 -30.90 -34.12
N TYR A 284 5.60 -30.98 -35.45
CA TYR A 284 4.44 -31.16 -36.32
C TYR A 284 3.74 -32.50 -36.07
N SER A 285 4.48 -33.59 -35.84
CA SER A 285 3.87 -34.88 -35.53
C SER A 285 3.03 -34.80 -34.24
N MET A 286 3.53 -34.14 -33.20
CA MET A 286 2.83 -33.97 -31.93
C MET A 286 1.54 -33.15 -32.12
N LEU A 287 1.63 -32.06 -32.88
CA LEU A 287 0.48 -31.21 -33.26
C LEU A 287 -0.56 -31.98 -34.10
N TYR A 288 -0.11 -32.81 -35.05
CA TYR A 288 -0.98 -33.62 -35.91
C TYR A 288 -1.64 -34.78 -35.15
N THR A 289 -0.93 -35.39 -34.20
CA THR A 289 -1.49 -36.43 -33.30
C THR A 289 -2.60 -35.83 -32.42
N MET A 290 -2.45 -34.59 -31.97
CA MET A 290 -3.51 -33.84 -31.29
C MET A 290 -4.69 -33.54 -32.21
N ASP A 291 -4.44 -33.00 -33.41
CA ASP A 291 -5.45 -32.69 -34.42
C ASP A 291 -6.32 -33.92 -34.76
N ARG A 292 -5.69 -35.05 -35.08
CA ARG A 292 -6.37 -36.35 -35.28
C ARG A 292 -7.23 -36.74 -34.07
N ASN A 293 -6.74 -36.55 -32.85
CA ASN A 293 -7.51 -36.92 -31.66
C ASN A 293 -8.69 -35.97 -31.38
N VAL A 294 -8.62 -34.71 -31.83
CA VAL A 294 -9.77 -33.80 -31.85
C VAL A 294 -10.78 -34.25 -32.90
N GLY A 295 -10.37 -34.61 -34.12
CA GLY A 295 -11.25 -35.19 -35.15
C GLY A 295 -11.99 -36.42 -34.64
N LEU A 296 -11.27 -37.41 -34.11
CA LEU A 296 -11.85 -38.61 -33.50
C LEU A 296 -12.76 -38.33 -32.30
N LEU A 297 -12.56 -37.21 -31.58
CA LEU A 297 -13.47 -36.78 -30.52
C LEU A 297 -14.77 -36.18 -31.11
N MET A 298 -14.67 -35.40 -32.19
CA MET A 298 -15.84 -34.88 -32.91
C MET A 298 -16.65 -36.00 -33.57
N ASP A 299 -16.00 -37.00 -34.19
CA ASP A 299 -16.65 -38.22 -34.68
C ASP A 299 -17.48 -38.89 -33.58
N ARG A 300 -16.95 -38.96 -32.36
CA ARG A 300 -17.62 -39.54 -31.18
C ARG A 300 -18.69 -38.63 -30.57
N ILE A 301 -18.73 -37.36 -30.92
CA ILE A 301 -19.82 -36.43 -30.56
C ILE A 301 -20.98 -36.55 -31.56
N GLU A 302 -20.66 -36.87 -32.83
CA GLU A 302 -21.63 -37.14 -33.89
C GLU A 302 -22.25 -38.55 -33.82
N ASP A 303 -21.47 -39.57 -33.45
CA ASP A 303 -21.92 -40.94 -33.17
C ASP A 303 -21.39 -41.42 -31.79
N PRO A 304 -22.06 -41.06 -30.68
CA PRO A 304 -21.64 -41.42 -29.33
C PRO A 304 -21.58 -42.92 -29.04
N ASN A 305 -22.44 -43.72 -29.66
CA ASN A 305 -22.51 -45.16 -29.41
C ASN A 305 -21.59 -45.98 -30.36
N ASN A 306 -21.16 -45.38 -31.47
CA ASN A 306 -20.28 -45.94 -32.50
C ASN A 306 -20.91 -47.12 -33.27
N ASP A 307 -22.19 -47.03 -33.64
CA ASP A 307 -22.88 -48.00 -34.51
C ASP A 307 -22.90 -47.60 -36.01
N GLY A 308 -22.44 -46.39 -36.35
CA GLY A 308 -22.43 -45.84 -37.69
C GLY A 308 -23.69 -45.04 -38.05
N ASN A 309 -24.52 -44.66 -37.07
CA ASN A 309 -25.75 -43.90 -37.26
C ASN A 309 -25.84 -42.72 -36.29
N THR A 310 -25.83 -41.50 -36.83
CA THR A 310 -25.75 -40.23 -36.07
C THR A 310 -27.07 -39.79 -35.42
N SER A 311 -28.05 -40.68 -35.27
CA SER A 311 -29.37 -40.35 -34.71
C SER A 311 -29.36 -40.00 -33.21
N ASP A 312 -28.30 -40.38 -32.50
CA ASP A 312 -28.04 -40.05 -31.10
C ASP A 312 -26.91 -39.00 -30.94
N SER A 313 -26.56 -38.32 -32.04
CA SER A 313 -25.62 -37.19 -32.06
C SER A 313 -25.97 -36.15 -31.00
N ILE A 314 -24.94 -35.67 -30.30
CA ILE A 314 -25.05 -34.56 -29.34
C ILE A 314 -24.41 -33.27 -29.86
N ILE A 315 -24.02 -33.21 -31.14
CA ILE A 315 -23.27 -32.09 -31.73
C ILE A 315 -24.02 -30.75 -31.63
N ASP A 316 -25.31 -30.74 -31.97
CA ASP A 316 -26.17 -29.55 -31.91
C ASP A 316 -26.45 -29.07 -30.47
N ASN A 317 -26.15 -29.89 -29.46
CA ASN A 317 -26.27 -29.57 -28.03
C ASN A 317 -24.91 -29.55 -27.32
N THR A 318 -23.82 -29.31 -28.05
CA THR A 318 -22.46 -29.25 -27.49
C THR A 318 -21.77 -27.96 -27.92
N ILE A 319 -21.21 -27.22 -26.97
CA ILE A 319 -20.30 -26.11 -27.21
C ILE A 319 -18.87 -26.63 -27.09
N VAL A 320 -18.04 -26.35 -28.10
CA VAL A 320 -16.61 -26.67 -28.12
C VAL A 320 -15.83 -25.38 -28.17
N ILE A 321 -14.93 -25.20 -27.19
CA ILE A 321 -13.98 -24.09 -27.13
C ILE A 321 -12.58 -24.68 -27.32
N PHE A 322 -11.84 -24.21 -28.32
CA PHE A 322 -10.42 -24.49 -28.46
C PHE A 322 -9.62 -23.25 -28.06
N ILE A 323 -8.57 -23.44 -27.27
CA ILE A 323 -7.58 -22.41 -26.92
C ILE A 323 -6.20 -23.04 -26.75
N ASN A 324 -5.13 -22.26 -26.96
CA ASN A 324 -3.77 -22.64 -26.59
C ASN A 324 -3.33 -21.87 -25.34
N ASP A 325 -2.62 -22.50 -24.39
CA ASP A 325 -2.41 -21.89 -23.07
C ASP A 325 -1.46 -20.67 -23.06
N ASN A 326 -0.36 -20.69 -23.79
CA ASN A 326 0.54 -19.54 -23.95
C ASN A 326 1.22 -19.52 -25.33
N GLY A 327 1.84 -18.40 -25.70
CA GLY A 327 2.58 -18.30 -26.97
C GLY A 327 3.64 -19.40 -27.14
N GLY A 328 3.93 -19.79 -28.38
CA GLY A 328 4.82 -20.92 -28.67
C GLY A 328 6.25 -20.68 -28.20
N ALA A 329 6.89 -21.72 -27.67
CA ALA A 329 8.25 -21.65 -27.13
C ALA A 329 9.31 -21.76 -28.23
N THR A 330 9.41 -20.73 -29.08
CA THR A 330 10.23 -20.72 -30.32
C THR A 330 11.63 -21.30 -30.15
N ARG A 331 12.36 -20.93 -29.09
CA ARG A 331 13.71 -21.46 -28.81
C ARG A 331 13.77 -22.91 -28.29
N SER A 332 12.70 -23.40 -27.67
CA SER A 332 12.68 -24.66 -26.93
C SER A 332 11.95 -25.79 -27.65
N ASN A 333 10.82 -25.50 -28.30
CA ASN A 333 10.02 -26.47 -29.05
C ASN A 333 9.86 -26.14 -30.54
N THR A 334 10.49 -25.06 -31.03
CA THR A 334 10.41 -24.60 -32.43
C THR A 334 9.04 -24.07 -32.88
N GLY A 335 8.08 -23.83 -31.99
CA GLY A 335 6.79 -23.20 -32.33
C GLY A 335 6.96 -21.81 -32.95
N LEU A 336 6.13 -21.43 -33.94
CA LEU A 336 6.24 -20.14 -34.65
C LEU A 336 5.10 -19.20 -34.27
N ASN A 337 5.45 -18.00 -33.78
CA ASN A 337 4.47 -16.97 -33.40
C ASN A 337 4.24 -15.89 -34.46
N LEU A 338 4.85 -16.01 -35.65
CA LEU A 338 4.82 -14.97 -36.69
C LEU A 338 3.38 -14.55 -37.09
N PRO A 339 3.09 -13.26 -37.27
CA PRO A 339 4.01 -12.12 -37.27
C PRO A 339 4.27 -11.50 -35.88
N LEU A 340 3.78 -12.11 -34.79
CA LEU A 340 3.87 -11.55 -33.44
C LEU A 340 5.30 -11.59 -32.90
N ARG A 341 5.64 -10.62 -32.03
CA ARG A 341 6.96 -10.53 -31.39
C ARG A 341 7.01 -11.36 -30.11
N GLY A 342 8.14 -12.02 -29.87
CA GLY A 342 8.38 -12.79 -28.66
C GLY A 342 7.87 -14.24 -28.71
N GLU A 343 7.92 -14.88 -27.55
CA GLU A 343 7.66 -16.30 -27.34
C GLU A 343 7.21 -16.54 -25.89
N LYS A 344 6.93 -17.79 -25.52
CA LYS A 344 6.61 -18.22 -24.15
C LYS A 344 7.44 -17.48 -23.09
N GLY A 345 6.76 -17.00 -22.05
CA GLY A 345 7.35 -16.19 -20.97
C GLY A 345 7.37 -14.69 -21.25
N SER A 346 7.01 -14.24 -22.44
CA SER A 346 7.03 -12.83 -22.83
C SER A 346 5.65 -12.16 -22.78
N VAL A 347 5.62 -10.85 -22.48
CA VAL A 347 4.42 -10.00 -22.45
C VAL A 347 4.09 -9.32 -23.79
N TYR A 348 5.02 -9.39 -24.76
CA TYR A 348 4.73 -9.12 -26.18
C TYR A 348 3.66 -10.10 -26.71
N ASP A 349 2.94 -9.73 -27.77
CA ASP A 349 1.82 -10.51 -28.29
C ASP A 349 2.23 -11.97 -28.60
N GLY A 350 3.45 -12.25 -29.06
CA GLY A 350 3.91 -13.60 -29.38
C GLY A 350 4.15 -14.52 -28.18
N GLY A 351 4.14 -14.00 -26.95
CA GLY A 351 4.19 -14.80 -25.71
C GLY A 351 2.84 -15.02 -25.04
N CYS A 352 1.84 -14.18 -25.34
CA CYS A 352 0.58 -14.12 -24.59
C CYS A 352 -0.70 -14.03 -25.44
N ARG A 353 -0.61 -13.81 -26.75
CA ARG A 353 -1.75 -13.83 -27.67
C ARG A 353 -1.79 -15.16 -28.38
N VAL A 354 -2.94 -15.83 -28.32
CA VAL A 354 -3.06 -17.27 -28.65
C VAL A 354 -4.17 -17.54 -29.67
N PRO A 355 -4.08 -18.64 -30.44
CA PRO A 355 -5.21 -19.14 -31.23
C PRO A 355 -6.37 -19.57 -30.32
N MET A 356 -7.59 -19.14 -30.65
CA MET A 356 -8.83 -19.55 -29.97
C MET A 356 -10.02 -19.53 -30.93
N PHE A 357 -10.90 -20.54 -30.85
CA PHE A 357 -12.19 -20.52 -31.53
C PHE A 357 -13.29 -21.15 -30.66
N MET A 358 -14.54 -20.85 -30.99
CA MET A 358 -15.73 -21.41 -30.35
C MET A 358 -16.72 -21.90 -31.40
N VAL A 359 -17.29 -23.08 -31.18
CA VAL A 359 -18.28 -23.76 -32.02
C VAL A 359 -19.43 -24.21 -31.13
N GLY A 360 -20.67 -24.22 -31.62
CA GLY A 360 -21.81 -24.76 -30.90
C GLY A 360 -23.13 -24.06 -31.24
N PRO A 361 -24.23 -24.42 -30.55
CA PRO A 361 -25.55 -23.85 -30.80
C PRO A 361 -25.54 -22.31 -30.69
N ASN A 362 -26.09 -21.66 -31.72
CA ASN A 362 -26.17 -20.21 -31.90
C ASN A 362 -24.82 -19.46 -32.06
N ILE A 363 -23.67 -20.14 -32.08
CA ILE A 363 -22.39 -19.50 -32.40
C ILE A 363 -22.29 -19.32 -33.93
N PRO A 364 -21.97 -18.12 -34.46
CA PRO A 364 -21.88 -17.92 -35.90
C PRO A 364 -20.77 -18.76 -36.56
N ALA A 365 -21.14 -19.54 -37.57
CA ALA A 365 -20.21 -20.36 -38.36
C ALA A 365 -19.40 -19.53 -39.36
N ASN A 366 -18.15 -19.95 -39.59
CA ASN A 366 -17.17 -19.29 -40.47
C ASN A 366 -17.00 -17.78 -40.20
N ALA A 367 -17.11 -17.38 -38.93
CA ALA A 367 -17.03 -15.99 -38.49
C ALA A 367 -15.70 -15.69 -37.79
N SER A 368 -15.46 -14.39 -37.54
CA SER A 368 -14.32 -13.89 -36.77
C SER A 368 -14.77 -12.83 -35.78
N PHE A 369 -14.15 -12.80 -34.60
CA PHE A 369 -14.35 -11.81 -33.55
C PHE A 369 -13.03 -11.07 -33.28
N ASP A 370 -13.04 -9.76 -33.52
CA ASP A 370 -11.82 -8.93 -33.62
C ASP A 370 -11.61 -7.99 -32.43
N LYS A 371 -12.32 -8.19 -31.32
CA LYS A 371 -12.12 -7.43 -30.07
C LYS A 371 -11.20 -8.21 -29.12
N PRO A 372 -10.42 -7.53 -28.25
CA PRO A 372 -9.62 -8.21 -27.24
C PRO A 372 -10.49 -9.04 -26.29
N VAL A 373 -10.06 -10.27 -26.03
CA VAL A 373 -10.63 -11.18 -25.01
C VAL A 373 -9.48 -11.82 -24.22
N HIS A 374 -9.75 -12.32 -23.02
CA HIS A 374 -8.75 -12.99 -22.19
C HIS A 374 -9.27 -14.37 -21.78
N SER A 375 -8.38 -15.32 -21.46
CA SER A 375 -8.81 -16.69 -21.11
C SER A 375 -9.69 -16.78 -19.86
N MET A 376 -9.66 -15.76 -19.00
CA MET A 376 -10.60 -15.58 -17.88
C MET A 376 -12.07 -15.49 -18.33
N ASP A 377 -12.35 -15.14 -19.59
CA ASP A 377 -13.70 -15.05 -20.15
C ASP A 377 -14.38 -16.42 -20.32
N ILE A 378 -13.59 -17.51 -20.30
CA ILE A 378 -14.09 -18.86 -20.54
C ILE A 378 -15.10 -19.27 -19.47
N VAL A 379 -14.80 -19.11 -18.18
CA VAL A 379 -15.71 -19.52 -17.08
C VAL A 379 -17.04 -18.74 -17.07
N PRO A 380 -17.06 -17.40 -17.13
CA PRO A 380 -18.27 -16.61 -17.33
C PRO A 380 -19.09 -17.04 -18.56
N THR A 381 -18.42 -17.36 -19.67
CA THR A 381 -19.07 -17.84 -20.89
C THR A 381 -19.72 -19.22 -20.69
N MET A 382 -19.04 -20.15 -20.01
CA MET A 382 -19.60 -21.48 -19.70
C MET A 382 -20.81 -21.40 -18.75
N ILE A 383 -20.75 -20.53 -17.73
CA ILE A 383 -21.86 -20.27 -16.81
C ILE A 383 -23.07 -19.69 -17.56
N GLY A 384 -22.82 -18.70 -18.43
CA GLY A 384 -23.84 -18.09 -19.27
C GLY A 384 -24.45 -19.07 -20.28
N ALA A 385 -23.64 -19.97 -20.86
CA ALA A 385 -24.11 -21.04 -21.74
C ALA A 385 -25.04 -22.03 -21.01
N GLY A 386 -24.74 -22.36 -19.75
CA GLY A 386 -25.62 -23.16 -18.88
C GLY A 386 -26.87 -22.43 -18.39
N GLY A 387 -27.07 -21.16 -18.77
CA GLY A 387 -28.25 -20.36 -18.43
C GLY A 387 -28.23 -19.70 -17.05
N ASN A 388 -27.11 -19.75 -16.32
CA ASN A 388 -26.94 -19.09 -15.03
C ASN A 388 -26.46 -17.62 -15.22
N ALA A 389 -26.74 -16.77 -14.23
CA ALA A 389 -26.11 -15.45 -14.15
C ALA A 389 -24.61 -15.58 -13.83
N VAL A 390 -23.78 -14.75 -14.45
CA VAL A 390 -22.35 -14.66 -14.14
C VAL A 390 -22.18 -14.05 -12.74
N PRO A 391 -21.45 -14.70 -11.81
CA PRO A 391 -21.14 -14.13 -10.51
C PRO A 391 -20.27 -12.87 -10.61
N ALA A 392 -20.61 -11.84 -9.83
CA ALA A 392 -20.02 -10.51 -9.94
C ALA A 392 -18.55 -10.42 -9.49
N GLU A 393 -18.04 -11.44 -8.80
CA GLU A 393 -16.64 -11.53 -8.42
C GLU A 393 -15.71 -12.04 -9.54
N LEU A 394 -16.25 -12.54 -10.67
CA LEU A 394 -15.45 -12.94 -11.82
C LEU A 394 -15.05 -11.71 -12.67
N MET A 395 -13.79 -11.68 -13.12
CA MET A 395 -13.27 -10.55 -13.93
C MET A 395 -13.50 -10.76 -15.43
N GLY A 396 -13.74 -11.99 -15.88
CA GLY A 396 -14.06 -12.28 -17.27
C GLY A 396 -15.49 -11.92 -17.68
N ALA A 397 -15.68 -11.69 -18.97
CA ALA A 397 -16.97 -11.45 -19.59
C ALA A 397 -17.58 -12.74 -20.18
N ASN A 398 -18.90 -12.90 -20.12
CA ASN A 398 -19.60 -13.90 -20.94
C ASN A 398 -19.55 -13.45 -22.40
N LEU A 399 -18.87 -14.21 -23.26
CA LEU A 399 -18.63 -13.83 -24.67
C LEU A 399 -19.83 -14.09 -25.59
N ILE A 400 -20.83 -14.90 -25.20
CA ILE A 400 -21.95 -15.28 -26.07
C ILE A 400 -22.73 -14.07 -26.62
N PRO A 401 -23.14 -13.06 -25.80
CA PRO A 401 -23.82 -11.87 -26.32
C PRO A 401 -23.00 -11.10 -27.37
N TYR A 402 -21.68 -10.99 -27.17
CA TYR A 402 -20.78 -10.27 -28.08
C TYR A 402 -20.56 -11.03 -29.39
N VAL A 403 -20.33 -12.34 -29.31
CA VAL A 403 -20.09 -13.22 -30.46
C VAL A 403 -21.34 -13.40 -31.33
N THR A 404 -22.53 -13.39 -30.70
CA THR A 404 -23.82 -13.40 -31.42
C THR A 404 -24.25 -12.03 -31.95
N GLY A 405 -23.55 -10.96 -31.59
CA GLY A 405 -23.91 -9.57 -31.94
C GLY A 405 -25.14 -9.04 -31.20
N ALA A 406 -25.58 -9.70 -30.13
CA ALA A 406 -26.60 -9.21 -29.22
C ALA A 406 -26.08 -8.05 -28.34
N ASP A 407 -24.78 -8.03 -28.04
CA ASP A 407 -24.04 -6.87 -27.56
C ASP A 407 -22.99 -6.47 -28.60
N SER A 408 -22.83 -5.17 -28.80
CA SER A 408 -21.85 -4.58 -29.74
C SER A 408 -20.78 -3.74 -29.04
N SER A 409 -20.83 -3.64 -27.71
CA SER A 409 -19.80 -3.02 -26.86
C SER A 409 -18.54 -3.89 -26.79
N ASP A 410 -17.44 -3.36 -26.25
CA ASP A 410 -16.20 -4.12 -26.08
C ASP A 410 -16.30 -4.97 -24.79
N PRO A 411 -15.96 -6.28 -24.79
CA PRO A 411 -16.06 -7.11 -23.60
C PRO A 411 -15.22 -6.59 -22.42
N HIS A 412 -14.13 -5.89 -22.73
CA HIS A 412 -13.18 -5.29 -21.80
C HIS A 412 -12.74 -3.92 -22.32
N GLU A 413 -12.57 -2.93 -21.44
CA GLU A 413 -11.91 -1.67 -21.78
C GLU A 413 -10.43 -1.90 -22.13
N TYR A 414 -9.75 -2.72 -21.32
CA TYR A 414 -8.39 -3.17 -21.54
C TYR A 414 -8.21 -4.64 -21.13
N VAL A 415 -7.20 -5.29 -21.70
CA VAL A 415 -6.74 -6.62 -21.26
C VAL A 415 -5.28 -6.50 -20.83
N LEU A 416 -4.97 -6.92 -19.60
CA LEU A 416 -3.60 -6.92 -19.10
C LEU A 416 -3.00 -8.33 -19.10
N VAL A 417 -1.72 -8.46 -19.45
CA VAL A 417 -0.93 -9.66 -19.18
C VAL A 417 0.29 -9.28 -18.35
N ARG A 418 0.41 -9.83 -17.13
CA ARG A 418 1.59 -9.68 -16.28
C ARG A 418 2.39 -10.97 -16.25
N GLY A 419 3.69 -10.89 -16.51
CA GLY A 419 4.64 -12.00 -16.49
C GLY A 419 5.76 -11.70 -15.51
N VAL A 420 5.58 -12.09 -14.25
CA VAL A 420 6.44 -11.65 -13.14
C VAL A 420 6.47 -10.11 -13.08
N ASN A 421 7.65 -9.51 -13.18
CA ASN A 421 7.90 -8.07 -13.14
C ASN A 421 7.76 -7.38 -14.52
N LYS A 422 6.95 -7.93 -15.42
CA LYS A 422 6.73 -7.41 -16.78
C LYS A 422 5.25 -7.28 -17.06
N TYR A 423 4.86 -6.25 -17.82
CA TYR A 423 3.46 -5.95 -18.15
C TYR A 423 3.26 -5.80 -19.64
N GLY A 424 2.10 -6.26 -20.13
CA GLY A 424 1.66 -6.10 -21.50
C GLY A 424 0.18 -5.73 -21.57
N LEU A 425 -0.13 -4.44 -21.41
CA LEU A 425 -1.51 -3.92 -21.36
C LEU A 425 -2.02 -3.56 -22.76
N ARG A 426 -3.19 -4.08 -23.13
CA ARG A 426 -3.87 -3.89 -24.41
C ARG A 426 -5.12 -3.00 -24.22
N LYS A 427 -5.13 -1.78 -24.77
CA LYS A 427 -6.30 -0.87 -24.75
C LYS A 427 -6.62 -0.39 -26.17
N GLY A 428 -7.81 -0.73 -26.67
CA GLY A 428 -8.24 -0.40 -28.03
C GLY A 428 -7.26 -0.87 -29.13
N ASN A 429 -6.58 0.09 -29.77
CA ASN A 429 -5.54 -0.17 -30.80
C ASN A 429 -4.11 -0.20 -30.24
N TYR A 430 -3.88 0.21 -29.00
CA TYR A 430 -2.56 0.38 -28.40
C TYR A 430 -2.16 -0.80 -27.50
N LYS A 431 -0.86 -1.06 -27.42
CA LYS A 431 -0.25 -2.04 -26.52
C LYS A 431 0.92 -1.35 -25.80
N LEU A 432 0.84 -1.28 -24.47
CA LEU A 432 1.91 -0.84 -23.58
C LEU A 432 2.69 -2.08 -23.13
N ILE A 433 4.01 -2.01 -23.18
CA ILE A 433 4.92 -2.98 -22.58
C ILE A 433 5.75 -2.27 -21.51
N LEU A 434 5.82 -2.86 -20.32
CA LEU A 434 6.76 -2.48 -19.26
C LEU A 434 7.69 -3.68 -19.04
N GLU A 435 9.00 -3.46 -19.17
CA GLU A 435 10.02 -4.47 -18.92
C GLU A 435 10.52 -4.41 -17.46
N ALA A 436 11.24 -5.46 -17.05
CA ALA A 436 11.70 -5.70 -15.68
C ALA A 436 12.68 -4.65 -15.11
N ASP A 437 13.37 -3.94 -16.00
CA ASP A 437 14.32 -2.85 -15.74
C ASP A 437 13.67 -1.46 -15.70
N GLY A 438 12.35 -1.40 -15.94
CA GLY A 438 11.57 -0.17 -16.01
C GLY A 438 11.44 0.42 -17.42
N ASP A 439 12.02 -0.20 -18.45
CA ASP A 439 11.91 0.29 -19.82
C ASP A 439 10.45 0.21 -20.33
N GLN A 440 10.01 1.26 -21.02
CA GLN A 440 8.64 1.45 -21.47
C GLN A 440 8.54 1.51 -22.99
N PHE A 441 7.62 0.74 -23.57
CA PHE A 441 7.35 0.72 -25.01
C PHE A 441 5.87 0.81 -25.30
N LEU A 442 5.49 1.61 -26.29
CA LEU A 442 4.11 1.76 -26.74
C LEU A 442 4.02 1.44 -28.23
N TYR A 443 3.05 0.63 -28.64
CA TYR A 443 2.85 0.18 -30.03
C TYR A 443 1.39 0.37 -30.48
N ASN A 444 1.18 0.78 -31.74
CA ASN A 444 -0.14 0.72 -32.37
C ASN A 444 -0.29 -0.59 -33.18
N THR A 445 -0.83 -1.64 -32.57
CA THR A 445 -0.86 -2.97 -33.21
C THR A 445 -1.90 -3.12 -34.33
N SER A 446 -2.71 -2.09 -34.58
CA SER A 446 -3.56 -2.03 -35.78
C SER A 446 -2.77 -1.76 -37.07
N GLU A 447 -1.60 -1.11 -36.93
CA GLU A 447 -0.66 -0.79 -38.01
C GLU A 447 0.59 -1.67 -37.93
N ASP A 448 1.04 -2.00 -36.71
CA ASP A 448 2.27 -2.75 -36.41
C ASP A 448 1.99 -3.92 -35.45
N ILE A 449 1.39 -4.99 -35.98
CA ILE A 449 1.12 -6.24 -35.24
C ILE A 449 2.40 -6.95 -34.76
N GLY A 450 3.58 -6.57 -35.29
CA GLY A 450 4.87 -7.13 -34.92
C GLY A 450 5.60 -6.35 -33.82
N GLU A 451 4.96 -5.34 -33.21
CA GLU A 451 5.51 -4.57 -32.08
C GLU A 451 6.96 -4.11 -32.36
N SER A 452 7.18 -3.55 -33.55
CA SER A 452 8.48 -3.23 -34.13
C SER A 452 8.84 -1.74 -34.04
N THR A 453 7.83 -0.87 -33.94
CA THR A 453 7.98 0.60 -33.95
C THR A 453 7.45 1.18 -32.65
N ASN A 454 8.35 1.53 -31.73
CA ASN A 454 7.98 2.20 -30.48
C ASN A 454 7.52 3.65 -30.76
N ILE A 455 6.25 3.95 -30.46
CA ILE A 455 5.60 5.25 -30.71
C ILE A 455 5.45 6.11 -29.44
N ILE A 456 6.09 5.72 -28.33
CA ILE A 456 5.97 6.36 -27.01
C ILE A 456 6.22 7.88 -27.05
N SER A 457 7.29 8.31 -27.74
CA SER A 457 7.69 9.72 -27.86
C SER A 457 6.70 10.61 -28.63
N TRP A 458 5.73 10.02 -29.33
CA TRP A 458 4.71 10.74 -30.09
C TRP A 458 3.33 10.70 -29.42
N ASN A 459 3.15 9.91 -28.35
CA ASN A 459 1.85 9.63 -27.75
C ASN A 459 1.87 9.69 -26.19
N PRO A 460 2.43 10.73 -25.55
CA PRO A 460 2.60 10.77 -24.09
C PRO A 460 1.29 10.70 -23.31
N THR A 461 0.19 11.25 -23.84
CA THR A 461 -1.14 11.17 -23.19
C THR A 461 -1.69 9.74 -23.17
N ILE A 462 -1.44 8.95 -24.22
CA ILE A 462 -1.88 7.55 -24.29
C ILE A 462 -1.02 6.68 -23.37
N LEU A 463 0.28 6.97 -23.28
CA LEU A 463 1.17 6.34 -22.31
C LEU A 463 0.66 6.58 -20.87
N ALA A 464 0.34 7.81 -20.50
CA ALA A 464 -0.16 8.14 -19.16
C ALA A 464 -1.49 7.42 -18.82
N ASP A 465 -2.43 7.36 -19.76
CA ASP A 465 -3.70 6.64 -19.60
C ASP A 465 -3.48 5.12 -19.41
N MET A 466 -2.59 4.51 -20.21
CA MET A 466 -2.30 3.07 -20.09
C MET A 466 -1.43 2.73 -18.88
N LEU A 467 -0.57 3.63 -18.41
CA LEU A 467 0.15 3.47 -17.13
C LEU A 467 -0.83 3.51 -15.94
N LYS A 468 -1.87 4.36 -16.01
CA LYS A 468 -2.96 4.39 -15.04
C LYS A 468 -3.71 3.06 -14.99
N ASP A 469 -4.07 2.49 -16.12
CA ASP A 469 -4.77 1.20 -16.16
C ASP A 469 -3.89 0.03 -15.67
N ALA A 470 -2.58 0.10 -15.91
CA ALA A 470 -1.63 -0.89 -15.36
C ALA A 470 -1.56 -0.82 -13.84
N ALA A 471 -1.44 0.39 -13.27
CA ALA A 471 -1.46 0.57 -11.82
C ALA A 471 -2.81 0.22 -11.19
N ASN A 472 -3.93 0.57 -11.84
CA ASN A 472 -5.28 0.19 -11.43
C ASN A 472 -5.44 -1.34 -11.36
N PHE A 473 -4.80 -2.08 -12.25
CA PHE A 473 -4.77 -3.55 -12.21
C PHE A 473 -3.91 -4.06 -11.04
N ASP A 474 -2.72 -3.51 -10.83
CA ASP A 474 -1.81 -3.98 -9.77
C ASP A 474 -2.40 -3.84 -8.36
N VAL A 475 -3.21 -2.81 -8.10
CA VAL A 475 -3.92 -2.66 -6.81
C VAL A 475 -5.14 -3.59 -6.66
N GLN A 476 -5.52 -4.34 -7.69
CA GLN A 476 -6.65 -5.28 -7.71
C GLN A 476 -6.24 -6.76 -7.70
N VAL A 477 -4.94 -7.07 -7.75
CA VAL A 477 -4.43 -8.44 -7.75
C VAL A 477 -3.72 -8.76 -6.44
N ASP A 478 -3.96 -9.97 -5.95
CA ASP A 478 -3.27 -10.50 -4.78
C ASP A 478 -1.79 -10.79 -5.08
N LYS A 479 -0.99 -10.92 -4.01
CA LYS A 479 0.39 -11.40 -4.13
C LYS A 479 0.39 -12.87 -4.59
N PRO A 480 1.49 -13.38 -5.18
CA PRO A 480 1.60 -14.80 -5.52
C PRO A 480 1.34 -15.70 -4.31
N ASN A 481 0.75 -16.89 -4.51
CA ASN A 481 0.43 -17.82 -3.41
C ASN A 481 1.51 -18.88 -3.17
N PHE A 482 2.42 -19.09 -4.13
CA PHE A 482 3.46 -20.12 -4.10
C PHE A 482 4.72 -19.62 -4.83
N PRO A 483 5.94 -19.99 -4.41
CA PRO A 483 7.15 -19.52 -5.08
C PRO A 483 7.21 -20.12 -6.49
N GLY A 484 7.61 -19.31 -7.47
CA GLY A 484 7.67 -19.80 -8.86
C GLY A 484 8.64 -20.97 -9.02
N LYS A 485 8.35 -21.90 -9.93
CA LYS A 485 9.16 -23.10 -10.20
C LYS A 485 10.67 -22.80 -10.30
N GLY A 486 11.42 -23.18 -9.26
CA GLY A 486 12.87 -22.95 -9.14
C GLY A 486 13.28 -21.83 -8.16
N SER A 487 12.31 -21.10 -7.60
CA SER A 487 12.51 -20.10 -6.54
C SER A 487 12.36 -20.73 -5.15
N PRO A 488 13.19 -20.32 -4.17
CA PRO A 488 13.04 -20.66 -2.77
C PRO A 488 11.93 -19.84 -2.08
N LEU A 489 11.48 -20.39 -0.96
CA LEU A 489 10.33 -19.97 -0.13
C LEU A 489 10.50 -18.61 0.56
N ASP A 490 11.75 -18.19 0.77
CA ASP A 490 12.15 -16.95 1.44
C ASP A 490 11.79 -15.67 0.65
N THR A 491 11.51 -15.78 -0.65
CA THR A 491 11.24 -14.61 -1.53
C THR A 491 9.90 -13.88 -1.30
N TYR A 492 9.27 -14.03 -0.13
CA TYR A 492 7.94 -13.53 0.21
C TYR A 492 7.92 -12.33 1.17
N ASN A 493 7.80 -11.11 0.63
CA ASN A 493 7.57 -9.92 1.45
C ASN A 493 6.06 -9.73 1.77
N TYR A 494 5.62 -10.29 2.88
CA TYR A 494 4.21 -10.31 3.32
C TYR A 494 3.68 -9.00 3.93
N ASN A 495 4.48 -7.95 4.08
CA ASN A 495 4.14 -6.85 4.98
C ASN A 495 3.12 -5.84 4.40
N TYR A 496 1.93 -5.80 5.01
CA TYR A 496 0.94 -4.71 4.90
C TYR A 496 1.09 -3.65 6.01
N SER A 497 2.00 -3.89 6.96
CA SER A 497 2.31 -3.00 8.09
C SER A 497 3.82 -2.92 8.26
N PHE A 498 4.36 -1.71 8.41
CA PHE A 498 5.77 -1.45 8.69
C PHE A 498 5.91 -0.94 10.13
N THR A 499 6.49 -1.72 11.03
CA THR A 499 6.64 -1.33 12.45
C THR A 499 8.09 -0.96 12.76
N PHE A 500 8.35 0.29 13.18
CA PHE A 500 9.68 0.70 13.64
C PHE A 500 9.95 0.19 15.05
N ASN A 501 10.75 -0.88 15.20
CA ASN A 501 10.92 -1.57 16.47
C ASN A 501 12.38 -1.60 16.99
N PRO A 502 12.91 -0.50 17.54
CA PRO A 502 14.24 -0.49 18.18
C PRO A 502 14.22 -1.11 19.60
N THR A 503 15.41 -1.45 20.09
CA THR A 503 15.67 -1.98 21.43
C THR A 503 16.79 -1.19 22.15
N ASP A 504 16.93 -1.45 23.44
CA ASP A 504 17.78 -0.71 24.40
C ASP A 504 19.29 -1.02 24.23
N SER A 505 20.16 -0.02 24.36
CA SER A 505 21.63 -0.14 24.26
C SER A 505 22.36 0.60 25.40
N THR A 506 21.83 0.56 26.62
CA THR A 506 22.25 1.45 27.75
C THR A 506 23.53 1.07 28.52
N THR A 507 24.42 0.21 27.99
CA THR A 507 25.59 -0.30 28.77
C THR A 507 26.99 -0.18 28.14
N SER A 508 27.30 0.89 27.40
CA SER A 508 28.68 1.43 27.35
C SER A 508 28.72 2.84 26.76
N GLY A 509 29.42 3.75 27.44
CA GLY A 509 29.79 5.05 26.89
C GLY A 509 31.22 5.02 26.39
N GLY A 510 31.44 5.41 25.13
CA GLY A 510 32.74 5.35 24.47
C GLY A 510 32.78 4.25 23.41
N VAL A 511 33.28 4.60 22.22
CA VAL A 511 33.28 3.72 21.04
C VAL A 511 34.41 2.69 21.16
N ASP A 512 34.06 1.42 21.35
CA ASP A 512 34.95 0.30 21.06
C ASP A 512 34.70 -0.18 19.62
N LEU A 513 35.76 -0.31 18.83
CA LEU A 513 35.70 -0.76 17.43
C LEU A 513 35.63 -2.28 17.34
N ILE A 514 34.45 -2.83 17.67
CA ILE A 514 34.13 -4.25 17.42
C ILE A 514 33.74 -4.40 15.95
N LEU A 515 34.69 -4.84 15.14
CA LEU A 515 34.44 -5.26 13.75
C LEU A 515 34.07 -6.76 13.75
N ILE A 516 32.77 -7.02 13.89
CA ILE A 516 32.09 -8.33 14.03
C ILE A 516 32.22 -8.90 15.45
N ASP A 517 31.07 -9.12 16.10
CA ASP A 517 30.94 -9.79 17.40
C ASP A 517 30.36 -11.20 17.25
N TYR A 518 30.44 -12.00 18.32
CA TYR A 518 30.12 -13.42 18.37
C TYR A 518 29.01 -13.70 19.40
N ASP A 519 27.87 -14.23 18.96
CA ASP A 519 26.87 -14.83 19.86
C ASP A 519 27.08 -16.36 19.94
N ASP A 520 27.06 -16.91 21.16
CA ASP A 520 27.48 -18.29 21.47
C ASP A 520 26.33 -19.32 21.50
N GLY A 521 25.10 -18.86 21.28
CA GLY A 521 23.94 -19.69 21.00
C GLY A 521 23.48 -20.60 22.15
N ASN A 522 23.95 -20.36 23.39
CA ASN A 522 23.67 -21.22 24.53
C ASN A 522 22.64 -20.61 25.48
N ALA A 523 21.36 -20.92 25.26
CA ALA A 523 20.23 -20.38 26.01
C ALA A 523 20.31 -20.69 27.53
N GLY A 524 20.86 -19.76 28.34
CA GLY A 524 20.98 -20.06 29.77
C GLY A 524 21.67 -19.11 30.75
N ASN A 525 21.85 -17.81 30.52
CA ASN A 525 21.84 -16.81 31.62
C ASN A 525 21.68 -15.38 31.08
N GLY A 526 21.11 -14.48 31.89
CA GLY A 526 20.57 -13.22 31.38
C GLY A 526 21.56 -12.06 31.21
N VAL A 527 21.04 -11.05 30.50
CA VAL A 527 21.60 -9.71 30.19
C VAL A 527 22.56 -9.70 28.98
N HIS A 528 22.31 -8.75 28.07
CA HIS A 528 22.98 -8.46 26.78
C HIS A 528 22.58 -9.33 25.58
N ASP A 529 21.62 -8.84 24.81
CA ASP A 529 21.39 -9.16 23.39
C ASP A 529 20.73 -7.95 22.72
N SER A 530 21.53 -7.14 22.02
CA SER A 530 21.12 -5.88 21.38
C SER A 530 22.24 -5.38 20.45
N ALA A 531 22.29 -5.86 19.20
CA ALA A 531 23.35 -5.54 18.24
C ALA A 531 22.87 -5.41 16.78
N VAL A 532 23.04 -4.18 16.29
CA VAL A 532 23.39 -3.74 14.92
C VAL A 532 23.63 -4.81 13.84
N ASN A 533 23.07 -4.57 12.65
CA ASN A 533 23.59 -5.15 11.41
C ASN A 533 23.68 -4.08 10.30
N ASN A 534 24.86 -3.98 9.69
CA ASN A 534 25.22 -2.97 8.69
C ASN A 534 25.61 -3.64 7.37
N GLY A 535 24.72 -3.64 6.39
CA GLY A 535 25.09 -3.68 4.96
C GLY A 535 25.58 -5.01 4.34
N GLY A 536 24.80 -6.10 4.43
CA GLY A 536 24.87 -7.24 3.52
C GLY A 536 25.61 -8.48 4.06
N PHE A 537 25.07 -9.70 3.98
CA PHE A 537 23.91 -10.19 3.22
C PHE A 537 22.93 -10.98 4.10
N GLU A 538 21.72 -11.19 3.54
CA GLU A 538 20.64 -12.04 4.06
C GLU A 538 19.71 -11.39 5.12
N GLU A 539 18.43 -11.78 5.09
CA GLU A 539 17.36 -11.17 5.88
C GLU A 539 17.43 -11.53 7.39
N ASN A 540 17.24 -10.51 8.24
CA ASN A 540 16.43 -10.43 9.49
C ASN A 540 16.10 -11.71 10.31
N PRO A 541 15.87 -11.65 11.66
CA PRO A 541 15.66 -10.46 12.51
C PRO A 541 16.20 -10.50 13.97
N GLY A 542 16.65 -9.37 14.55
CA GLY A 542 16.92 -9.29 16.00
C GLY A 542 17.48 -7.95 16.50
N ALA A 543 17.09 -7.56 17.71
CA ALA A 543 17.47 -6.40 18.55
C ALA A 543 18.67 -5.49 18.13
N ALA A 544 18.46 -4.16 18.23
CA ALA A 544 19.31 -3.05 17.81
C ALA A 544 20.47 -2.66 18.76
N GLY A 545 21.49 -1.94 18.26
CA GLY A 545 22.61 -1.44 19.09
C GLY A 545 23.61 -0.42 18.49
N VAL A 546 23.21 0.42 17.51
CA VAL A 546 24.01 1.56 16.93
C VAL A 546 25.09 1.24 15.87
N LEU A 547 24.82 1.62 14.60
CA LEU A 547 25.62 2.50 13.69
C LEU A 547 25.23 2.31 12.20
N ASP A 548 24.65 3.35 11.59
CA ASP A 548 24.47 3.45 10.13
C ASP A 548 25.84 3.70 9.44
N TYR A 549 26.19 2.93 8.41
CA TYR A 549 27.19 3.35 7.42
C TYR A 549 26.59 3.29 6.00
N LYS A 550 26.58 4.42 5.29
CA LYS A 550 26.22 4.48 3.86
C LYS A 550 27.25 3.73 3.02
N PHE A 551 26.97 3.46 1.74
CA PHE A 551 28.00 3.03 0.78
C PHE A 551 29.19 4.02 0.68
N ASN A 552 28.96 5.30 0.99
CA ASN A 552 30.00 6.34 1.10
C ASN A 552 30.66 6.43 2.49
N ASP A 553 30.17 5.67 3.48
CA ASP A 553 30.75 5.60 4.82
C ASP A 553 31.41 4.22 5.09
N ILE A 554 31.35 3.27 4.14
CA ILE A 554 32.25 2.11 4.13
C ILE A 554 33.68 2.65 3.97
N PRO A 555 34.68 2.21 4.76
CA PRO A 555 36.07 2.55 4.47
C PRO A 555 36.39 2.12 3.04
N ASP A 556 36.70 3.07 2.15
CA ASP A 556 37.10 2.76 0.78
C ASP A 556 38.24 1.74 0.83
N TRP A 557 38.03 0.55 0.25
CA TRP A 557 39.03 -0.50 0.20
C TRP A 557 40.10 -0.09 -0.83
N GLU A 558 40.93 0.89 -0.47
CA GLU A 558 41.90 1.49 -1.37
C GLU A 558 42.97 0.47 -1.75
N ASN A 559 43.03 0.19 -3.06
CA ASN A 559 44.14 -0.53 -3.65
C ASN A 559 45.38 0.38 -3.66
N LEU A 560 46.27 0.15 -2.69
CA LEU A 560 47.50 0.92 -2.44
C LEU A 560 48.53 0.91 -3.59
N LEU A 561 48.26 0.27 -4.73
CA LEU A 561 49.14 0.26 -5.91
C LEU A 561 48.58 0.98 -7.16
N GLY A 562 47.39 1.60 -7.08
CA GLY A 562 46.93 2.52 -8.12
C GLY A 562 46.63 1.92 -9.49
N THR A 563 46.34 0.62 -9.58
CA THR A 563 45.79 0.00 -10.80
C THR A 563 44.27 0.17 -10.83
N ASN A 564 43.71 0.55 -12.00
CA ASN A 564 42.28 0.88 -12.19
C ASN A 564 41.28 -0.30 -12.04
N THR A 565 41.68 -1.39 -11.38
CA THR A 565 40.80 -2.52 -11.06
C THR A 565 40.07 -2.26 -9.73
N LYS A 566 38.86 -1.69 -9.82
CA LYS A 566 37.81 -1.95 -8.82
C LYS A 566 37.37 -3.42 -8.91
N ALA A 567 36.74 -3.96 -7.87
CA ALA A 567 36.26 -5.33 -7.87
C ALA A 567 35.28 -5.57 -9.04
N ILE A 568 35.58 -6.55 -9.90
CA ILE A 568 34.74 -6.94 -11.04
C ILE A 568 33.93 -8.17 -10.65
N LYS A 569 32.60 -8.07 -10.73
CA LYS A 569 31.71 -9.24 -10.78
C LYS A 569 31.73 -9.80 -12.20
N LEU A 570 32.05 -11.08 -12.35
CA LEU A 570 31.97 -11.82 -13.62
C LEU A 570 30.76 -12.75 -13.58
N ASP A 571 29.83 -12.55 -14.53
CA ASP A 571 28.59 -13.32 -14.59
C ASP A 571 28.78 -14.66 -15.32
N SER A 572 29.14 -15.72 -14.59
CA SER A 572 28.73 -17.13 -14.83
C SER A 572 29.50 -18.12 -13.95
N PRO A 573 28.82 -18.96 -13.16
CA PRO A 573 29.36 -20.23 -12.68
C PRO A 573 28.63 -21.44 -13.29
N ALA A 574 29.40 -22.47 -13.67
CA ALA A 574 28.86 -23.80 -13.92
C ALA A 574 28.87 -24.64 -12.63
N ASN A 575 27.86 -25.48 -12.42
CA ASN A 575 27.65 -26.21 -11.17
C ASN A 575 28.77 -27.20 -10.81
N VAL A 576 29.31 -27.07 -9.58
CA VAL A 576 29.87 -28.20 -8.82
C VAL A 576 29.46 -28.07 -7.35
N ASN A 577 28.60 -28.98 -6.88
CA ASN A 577 28.34 -29.31 -5.47
C ASN A 577 28.11 -28.17 -4.45
N GLY A 578 27.34 -27.13 -4.79
CA GLY A 578 26.68 -26.28 -3.79
C GLY A 578 27.55 -25.29 -3.02
N TRP A 579 28.81 -25.07 -3.43
CA TRP A 579 29.67 -24.02 -2.89
C TRP A 579 29.88 -22.93 -3.94
N ASN A 580 29.31 -21.73 -3.71
CA ASN A 580 29.54 -20.55 -4.56
C ASN A 580 30.92 -19.93 -4.26
N ALA A 581 31.98 -20.59 -4.72
CA ALA A 581 33.32 -20.02 -4.74
C ALA A 581 33.57 -19.29 -6.07
N SER A 582 33.84 -17.98 -6.01
CA SER A 582 34.35 -17.24 -7.17
C SER A 582 35.83 -17.57 -7.39
N THR A 583 36.14 -18.51 -8.28
CA THR A 583 37.50 -18.71 -8.78
C THR A 583 37.92 -17.52 -9.64
N VAL A 584 38.94 -16.79 -9.19
CA VAL A 584 39.57 -15.71 -9.97
C VAL A 584 40.90 -16.20 -10.51
N ASP A 585 40.87 -16.87 -11.66
CA ASP A 585 42.08 -17.17 -12.44
C ASP A 585 42.50 -15.95 -13.26
N THR A 586 43.08 -14.95 -12.60
CA THR A 586 43.92 -13.93 -13.24
C THR A 586 45.07 -13.53 -12.32
N PRO A 587 46.35 -13.69 -12.73
CA PRO A 587 47.48 -13.32 -11.90
C PRO A 587 47.67 -11.80 -11.90
N ASN A 588 47.33 -11.13 -10.81
CA ASN A 588 47.92 -9.85 -10.38
C ASN A 588 47.38 -9.40 -9.00
N LYS A 589 48.16 -9.67 -7.94
CA LYS A 589 48.35 -8.84 -6.73
C LYS A 589 47.10 -8.19 -6.14
N ARG A 590 46.50 -8.84 -5.13
CA ARG A 590 45.46 -8.26 -4.28
C ARG A 590 45.93 -8.11 -2.83
N HIS A 591 45.91 -6.86 -2.37
CA HIS A 591 46.11 -6.45 -1.00
C HIS A 591 45.10 -5.33 -0.71
N PHE A 592 44.68 -5.17 0.54
CA PHE A 592 43.74 -4.13 0.91
C PHE A 592 44.15 -3.51 2.24
N ALA A 593 43.74 -2.27 2.46
CA ALA A 593 43.89 -1.58 3.73
C ALA A 593 42.55 -0.98 4.15
N ILE A 594 42.38 -0.81 5.45
CA ILE A 594 41.20 -0.19 6.07
C ILE A 594 41.70 0.97 6.93
N ASP A 595 41.03 2.11 6.80
CA ASP A 595 41.15 3.23 7.71
C ASP A 595 40.29 2.97 8.94
N THR A 596 40.89 2.95 10.13
CA THR A 596 40.17 2.61 11.37
C THR A 596 39.57 3.85 12.05
N ASP A 597 39.74 5.06 11.48
CA ASP A 597 39.41 6.38 12.04
C ASP A 597 40.12 6.76 13.35
N HIS A 598 40.59 5.76 14.12
CA HIS A 598 41.24 5.88 15.41
C HIS A 598 42.51 6.73 15.37
N ILE A 599 42.62 7.67 16.32
CA ILE A 599 43.78 8.53 16.50
C ILE A 599 44.59 8.01 17.69
N LEU A 600 45.77 7.48 17.40
CA LEU A 600 46.65 6.82 18.36
C LEU A 600 47.15 7.76 19.44
N THR A 601 47.23 7.24 20.66
CA THR A 601 47.99 7.79 21.78
C THR A 601 49.17 6.90 22.12
N ASN A 602 50.34 7.49 22.36
CA ASN A 602 51.53 6.75 22.77
C ASN A 602 51.28 5.94 24.05
N GLY A 603 51.50 4.62 24.00
CA GLY A 603 51.26 3.70 25.10
C GLY A 603 49.95 2.91 25.03
N GLU A 604 49.09 3.17 24.05
CA GLU A 604 47.88 2.37 23.81
C GLU A 604 48.23 0.92 23.46
N SER A 605 47.42 -0.02 23.93
CA SER A 605 47.55 -1.45 23.66
C SER A 605 46.26 -2.00 23.10
N PHE A 606 46.39 -2.90 22.15
CA PHE A 606 45.31 -3.40 21.32
C PHE A 606 45.39 -4.92 21.16
N GLU A 607 44.24 -5.48 20.86
CA GLU A 607 44.03 -6.89 20.57
C GLU A 607 43.42 -7.05 19.18
N CYS A 608 43.81 -8.10 18.48
CA CYS A 608 43.41 -8.36 17.11
C CYS A 608 43.04 -9.82 16.95
N SER A 609 41.97 -10.10 16.21
CA SER A 609 41.72 -11.43 15.65
C SER A 609 41.23 -11.35 14.22
N TYR A 610 41.33 -12.46 13.47
CA TYR A 610 40.66 -12.62 12.18
C TYR A 610 40.53 -14.09 11.78
N ALA A 611 39.51 -14.41 10.97
CA ALA A 611 39.36 -15.70 10.32
C ALA A 611 39.73 -15.59 8.82
N TRP A 612 40.30 -16.65 8.23
CA TRP A 612 40.62 -16.70 6.80
C TRP A 612 40.46 -18.11 6.22
N LEU A 613 40.13 -18.20 4.93
CA LEU A 613 39.89 -19.47 4.23
C LEU A 613 40.83 -19.62 3.04
N TYR A 614 41.31 -20.85 2.85
CA TYR A 614 41.98 -21.32 1.64
C TYR A 614 41.02 -22.18 0.79
N LEU A 615 41.18 -22.13 -0.55
CA LEU A 615 40.44 -22.96 -1.50
C LEU A 615 41.42 -23.68 -2.44
N SER A 616 41.32 -25.01 -2.54
CA SER A 616 42.24 -25.92 -3.23
C SER A 616 42.24 -25.88 -4.78
N SER A 617 42.14 -24.70 -5.38
CA SER A 617 42.38 -24.52 -6.81
C SER A 617 43.87 -24.32 -7.14
N SER A 618 44.64 -25.41 -7.17
CA SER A 618 45.91 -25.64 -7.91
C SER A 618 47.05 -24.59 -7.94
N SER A 619 46.98 -23.50 -7.18
CA SER A 619 47.75 -22.27 -7.45
C SER A 619 48.45 -21.67 -6.23
N TRP A 620 48.40 -22.34 -5.08
CA TRP A 620 49.04 -21.93 -3.82
C TRP A 620 49.92 -23.07 -3.28
N ALA A 621 51.04 -22.72 -2.65
CA ALA A 621 51.98 -23.64 -2.02
C ALA A 621 51.78 -23.73 -0.49
N SER A 622 52.38 -24.73 0.15
CA SER A 622 52.28 -24.97 1.61
C SER A 622 52.97 -23.92 2.51
N ASN A 623 53.60 -22.96 1.88
CA ASN A 623 54.48 -21.92 2.42
C ASN A 623 54.02 -20.52 1.98
N ASP A 624 52.83 -20.43 1.39
CA ASP A 624 52.14 -19.17 1.15
C ASP A 624 51.56 -18.63 2.47
N GLU A 625 51.59 -17.31 2.60
CA GLU A 625 51.36 -16.59 3.85
C GLU A 625 50.25 -15.52 3.70
N ILE A 626 49.43 -15.37 4.72
CA ILE A 626 48.64 -14.14 4.93
C ILE A 626 49.37 -13.23 5.92
N LEU A 627 49.56 -11.99 5.51
CA LEU A 627 50.26 -10.94 6.22
C LEU A 627 49.26 -9.87 6.65
N PHE A 628 49.05 -9.75 7.96
CA PHE A 628 48.35 -8.63 8.59
C PHE A 628 49.36 -7.55 9.00
N GLN A 629 49.02 -6.29 8.73
CA GLN A 629 49.83 -5.14 9.12
C GLN A 629 48.94 -4.05 9.74
N LEU A 630 49.43 -3.42 10.80
CA LEU A 630 48.94 -2.14 11.28
C LEU A 630 49.98 -1.08 11.02
N PHE A 631 49.54 0.09 10.58
CA PHE A 631 50.43 1.16 10.16
C PHE A 631 49.82 2.53 10.43
N THR A 632 50.69 3.54 10.39
CA THR A 632 50.31 4.96 10.32
C THR A 632 50.83 5.54 9.03
N THR A 633 50.33 6.72 8.65
CA THR A 633 50.91 7.49 7.52
C THR A 633 51.46 8.83 7.97
N ASP A 634 52.37 9.38 7.17
CA ASP A 634 52.90 10.74 7.32
C ASP A 634 51.80 11.82 7.35
N THR A 635 50.72 11.59 6.61
CA THR A 635 49.66 12.55 6.29
C THR A 635 48.31 12.26 6.96
N ASN A 636 48.20 11.18 7.75
CA ASN A 636 46.94 10.72 8.36
C ASN A 636 45.81 10.45 7.33
N ILE A 637 46.18 10.03 6.11
CA ILE A 637 45.28 9.46 5.10
C ILE A 637 45.86 8.13 4.61
N ILE A 638 45.02 7.19 4.17
CA ILE A 638 45.41 5.79 3.92
C ILE A 638 46.47 5.64 2.81
N GLY A 639 46.40 6.48 1.77
CA GLY A 639 47.38 6.54 0.68
C GLY A 639 48.71 7.26 1.00
N GLY A 640 48.94 7.71 2.23
CA GLY A 640 50.17 8.40 2.64
C GLY A 640 51.40 7.48 2.80
N THR A 641 52.57 8.06 3.10
CA THR A 641 53.81 7.29 3.30
C THR A 641 53.68 6.42 4.57
N ARG A 642 53.64 5.10 4.38
CA ARG A 642 53.33 4.13 5.44
C ARG A 642 54.50 3.89 6.39
N THR A 643 54.22 3.91 7.69
CA THR A 643 55.09 3.45 8.77
C THR A 643 54.40 2.27 9.46
N ILE A 644 54.90 1.05 9.24
CA ILE A 644 54.35 -0.16 9.89
C ILE A 644 54.60 -0.08 11.40
N ILE A 645 53.53 -0.27 12.17
CA ILE A 645 53.51 -0.32 13.63
C ILE A 645 53.68 -1.77 14.10
N LYS A 646 52.90 -2.67 13.49
CA LYS A 646 52.83 -4.08 13.84
C LYS A 646 52.61 -4.90 12.58
N GLU A 647 53.15 -6.11 12.59
CA GLU A 647 52.99 -7.11 11.55
C GLU A 647 52.70 -8.46 12.23
N HIS A 648 51.84 -9.27 11.61
CA HIS A 648 51.54 -10.65 12.00
C HIS A 648 51.38 -11.48 10.73
N THR A 649 51.87 -12.71 10.74
CA THR A 649 51.94 -13.57 9.55
C THR A 649 51.48 -14.98 9.88
N ALA A 650 50.66 -15.57 9.01
CA ALA A 650 50.14 -16.92 9.16
C ALA A 650 50.31 -17.75 7.89
N THR A 651 50.61 -19.03 8.04
CA THR A 651 50.88 -19.99 6.95
C THR A 651 49.75 -21.01 6.81
N SER A 652 49.48 -21.46 5.58
CA SER A 652 48.36 -22.39 5.30
C SER A 652 48.69 -23.87 5.59
N PRO A 653 47.93 -24.58 6.45
CA PRO A 653 48.05 -26.02 6.66
C PRO A 653 47.24 -26.84 5.62
N THR A 654 47.47 -26.57 4.33
CA THR A 654 47.16 -27.48 3.19
C THR A 654 45.73 -28.08 3.13
N SER A 655 44.70 -27.38 3.64
CA SER A 655 43.32 -27.91 3.65
C SER A 655 42.27 -26.81 3.49
N ASP A 656 41.12 -27.15 2.92
CA ASP A 656 40.00 -26.23 2.62
C ASP A 656 39.18 -25.87 3.87
N ASN A 657 39.86 -25.58 4.96
CA ASN A 657 39.27 -25.22 6.24
C ASN A 657 39.55 -23.75 6.56
N TRP A 658 38.64 -23.14 7.30
CA TRP A 658 38.86 -21.83 7.91
C TRP A 658 39.92 -21.92 9.02
N LEU A 659 40.70 -20.84 9.15
CA LEU A 659 41.80 -20.68 10.07
C LEU A 659 41.62 -19.36 10.83
N THR A 660 42.01 -19.34 12.11
CA THR A 660 41.87 -18.17 12.99
C THR A 660 43.24 -17.70 13.45
N GLU A 661 43.46 -16.39 13.41
CA GLU A 661 44.62 -15.71 13.97
C GLU A 661 44.20 -14.81 15.14
N ASN A 662 44.91 -14.89 16.27
CA ASN A 662 44.68 -14.08 17.48
C ASN A 662 46.02 -13.52 17.99
N PHE A 663 46.16 -12.20 18.16
CA PHE A 663 47.40 -11.57 18.66
C PHE A 663 47.17 -10.17 19.25
N THR A 664 48.13 -9.69 20.05
CA THR A 664 48.09 -8.36 20.67
C THR A 664 49.32 -7.52 20.28
N PHE A 665 49.21 -6.19 20.43
CA PHE A 665 50.34 -5.27 20.29
C PHE A 665 50.19 -4.01 21.16
N SER A 666 51.31 -3.34 21.40
CA SER A 666 51.36 -2.04 22.07
C SER A 666 51.95 -0.99 21.13
N TYR A 667 51.28 0.15 20.99
CA TYR A 667 51.79 1.28 20.21
C TYR A 667 52.79 2.09 21.01
N SER A 668 54.00 2.24 20.47
CA SER A 668 54.97 3.23 20.94
C SER A 668 55.36 4.13 19.76
N GLY A 669 55.05 5.41 19.85
CA GLY A 669 55.13 6.33 18.72
C GLY A 669 54.56 7.71 18.99
N ALA A 670 54.28 8.45 17.91
CA ALA A 670 53.77 9.82 18.00
C ALA A 670 52.24 9.83 18.17
N THR A 671 51.77 10.36 19.30
CA THR A 671 50.34 10.66 19.52
C THR A 671 49.79 11.57 18.43
N GLY A 672 48.52 11.40 18.04
CA GLY A 672 47.86 12.20 17.00
C GLY A 672 48.01 11.63 15.59
N LYS A 673 48.43 10.36 15.48
CA LYS A 673 48.56 9.64 14.21
C LYS A 673 47.38 8.70 13.99
N ARG A 674 46.83 8.71 12.77
CA ARG A 674 45.68 7.89 12.39
C ARG A 674 46.12 6.45 12.13
N LEU A 675 45.43 5.49 12.73
CA LEU A 675 45.70 4.06 12.59
C LEU A 675 45.04 3.52 11.33
N PHE A 676 45.75 2.64 10.64
CA PHE A 676 45.28 1.90 9.48
C PHE A 676 45.65 0.43 9.66
N LEU A 677 44.81 -0.49 9.19
CA LEU A 677 45.11 -1.92 9.11
C LEU A 677 45.20 -2.38 7.66
N ARG A 678 45.81 -3.53 7.40
CA ARG A 678 46.04 -4.07 6.07
C ARG A 678 46.18 -5.58 6.08
N PHE A 679 45.70 -6.22 5.02
CA PHE A 679 45.98 -7.61 4.69
C PHE A 679 46.68 -7.75 3.33
N GLN A 680 47.53 -8.75 3.22
CA GLN A 680 48.26 -9.11 2.01
C GLN A 680 48.46 -10.63 1.97
N ALA A 681 48.13 -11.28 0.86
CA ALA A 681 48.60 -12.64 0.59
C ALA A 681 50.00 -12.59 -0.07
N VAL A 682 50.84 -13.56 0.27
CA VAL A 682 52.23 -13.68 -0.19
C VAL A 682 52.46 -15.13 -0.62
N ASP A 683 53.04 -15.36 -1.79
CA ASP A 683 53.45 -16.70 -2.22
C ASP A 683 54.87 -17.06 -1.78
N GLU A 684 55.25 -18.33 -1.93
CA GLU A 684 56.55 -18.86 -1.53
C GLU A 684 57.79 -18.12 -2.08
N ASP A 685 57.65 -17.42 -3.21
CA ASP A 685 58.69 -16.63 -3.86
C ASP A 685 58.64 -15.13 -3.45
N GLY A 686 57.73 -14.76 -2.54
CA GLY A 686 57.53 -13.38 -2.08
C GLY A 686 56.69 -12.52 -3.02
N ASN A 687 56.04 -13.11 -4.04
CA ASN A 687 55.08 -12.40 -4.87
C ASN A 687 53.72 -12.33 -4.18
N THR A 688 52.81 -11.60 -4.78
CA THR A 688 51.51 -11.27 -4.20
C THR A 688 50.43 -12.02 -4.95
N GLY A 689 50.18 -13.27 -4.56
CA GLY A 689 49.00 -14.04 -4.95
C GLY A 689 47.71 -13.46 -4.37
N GLY A 690 46.55 -13.88 -4.86
CA GLY A 690 45.25 -13.48 -4.30
C GLY A 690 44.77 -14.50 -3.27
N PHE A 691 44.26 -14.03 -2.12
CA PHE A 691 43.60 -14.86 -1.10
C PHE A 691 42.22 -15.35 -1.57
N ALA A 692 41.72 -16.41 -0.94
CA ALA A 692 40.35 -16.88 -1.16
C ALA A 692 39.31 -16.12 -0.31
N ARG A 693 39.50 -15.96 1.02
CA ARG A 693 38.62 -15.12 1.87
C ARG A 693 39.27 -14.72 3.21
N VAL A 694 38.83 -13.59 3.80
CA VAL A 694 39.16 -13.10 5.16
C VAL A 694 37.89 -12.50 5.79
N ASP A 695 37.52 -12.94 6.99
CA ASP A 695 36.31 -12.58 7.75
C ASP A 695 36.63 -12.31 9.25
N ASN A 696 35.65 -11.88 10.04
CA ASN A 696 35.69 -11.78 11.51
C ASN A 696 36.91 -11.00 12.09
N VAL A 697 37.22 -9.84 11.53
CA VAL A 697 38.44 -9.06 11.86
C VAL A 697 38.24 -8.13 13.07
N TYR A 698 38.55 -8.58 14.29
CA TYR A 698 38.53 -7.75 15.50
C TYR A 698 39.77 -6.83 15.63
N LEU A 699 39.59 -5.61 16.16
CA LEU A 699 40.66 -4.70 16.58
C LEU A 699 40.25 -3.87 17.81
N GLY A 700 40.26 -4.49 19.00
CA GLY A 700 39.89 -3.85 20.26
C GLY A 700 41.06 -3.19 21.01
N ARG A 701 40.74 -2.37 22.02
CA ARG A 701 41.70 -1.81 22.98
C ARG A 701 41.75 -2.65 24.25
N LEU A 702 42.95 -3.06 24.67
CA LEU A 702 43.14 -3.92 25.85
C LEU A 702 42.82 -3.24 27.19
N ASP A 703 42.62 -1.91 27.21
CA ASP A 703 42.26 -1.13 28.38
C ASP A 703 40.76 -0.76 28.47
N SER A 704 39.91 -1.20 27.53
CA SER A 704 38.47 -0.92 27.56
C SER A 704 37.63 -1.90 28.40
N GLY A 705 38.17 -3.09 28.70
CA GLY A 705 37.52 -4.12 29.51
C GLY A 705 36.83 -5.25 28.72
N SER A 706 36.97 -5.25 27.39
CA SER A 706 36.61 -6.36 26.50
C SER A 706 37.60 -7.54 26.61
N SER A 707 37.15 -8.75 26.27
CA SER A 707 37.98 -9.97 26.25
C SER A 707 37.57 -10.92 25.12
N GLN A 708 38.54 -11.58 24.48
CA GLN A 708 38.34 -12.45 23.31
C GLN A 708 37.21 -13.49 23.42
N ALA A 709 36.47 -13.64 22.31
CA ALA A 709 35.80 -14.87 21.91
C ALA A 709 36.48 -15.44 20.65
N GLU A 710 36.46 -16.78 20.47
CA GLU A 710 37.04 -17.45 19.30
C GLU A 710 36.04 -17.41 18.11
N PRO A 711 36.47 -17.08 16.86
CA PRO A 711 35.56 -17.00 15.71
C PRO A 711 35.00 -18.37 15.29
N GLN A 712 33.73 -18.43 14.88
CA GLN A 712 33.15 -19.62 14.23
C GLN A 712 32.50 -19.36 12.86
N LEU A 713 32.09 -20.45 12.21
CA LEU A 713 31.93 -20.57 10.76
C LEU A 713 30.45 -20.58 10.34
N TRP A 714 30.12 -19.92 9.23
CA TRP A 714 28.74 -19.72 8.78
C TRP A 714 28.18 -20.85 7.89
N GLY A 715 26.87 -21.11 8.02
CA GLY A 715 26.03 -21.93 7.13
C GLY A 715 25.25 -21.09 6.11
N SER A 716 24.50 -21.72 5.20
CA SER A 716 24.12 -21.14 3.90
C SER A 716 22.62 -20.82 3.68
N SER A 717 22.25 -19.53 3.55
CA SER A 717 20.99 -19.01 2.92
C SER A 717 20.88 -17.46 2.94
N ASN A 718 20.40 -16.69 1.92
CA ASN A 718 20.12 -16.95 0.49
C ASN A 718 19.70 -15.70 -0.39
N LYS A 719 20.60 -14.84 -0.98
CA LYS A 719 20.52 -14.08 -2.30
C LYS A 719 21.00 -12.60 -2.43
N TRP A 720 20.92 -12.08 -3.67
CA TRP A 720 21.43 -10.79 -4.22
C TRP A 720 20.41 -10.12 -5.19
N ASP A 721 20.58 -8.81 -5.48
CA ASP A 721 19.65 -7.91 -6.21
C ASP A 721 20.29 -7.18 -7.43
N LYS A 722 19.53 -6.52 -8.32
CA LYS A 722 19.99 -5.28 -9.00
C LYS A 722 18.94 -4.40 -9.73
N SER A 723 19.33 -3.14 -9.98
CA SER A 723 18.54 -1.98 -10.40
C SER A 723 19.09 -1.15 -11.58
N GLY A 724 18.25 -0.24 -12.14
CA GLY A 724 18.67 1.11 -12.56
C GLY A 724 18.22 1.64 -13.95
N SER A 725 17.40 2.70 -13.97
CA SER A 725 17.16 3.63 -15.10
C SER A 725 16.53 4.95 -14.59
N ALA A 726 16.58 6.05 -15.36
CA ALA A 726 16.17 7.38 -14.90
C ALA A 726 15.41 8.20 -15.96
N THR A 727 14.27 8.81 -15.58
CA THR A 727 13.67 10.01 -16.22
C THR A 727 12.55 10.58 -15.32
N SER A 728 12.05 11.78 -15.64
CA SER A 728 11.33 12.66 -14.70
C SER A 728 9.80 12.72 -14.86
N ASP A 729 9.14 12.85 -13.71
CA ASP A 729 7.92 13.64 -13.46
C ASP A 729 6.56 13.08 -13.92
N THR A 730 5.94 12.27 -13.04
CA THR A 730 4.48 12.21 -12.81
C THR A 730 4.24 11.62 -11.41
N LEU A 731 3.59 12.35 -10.50
CA LEU A 731 2.89 11.72 -9.38
C LEU A 731 1.45 11.41 -9.76
N LEU A 732 0.97 10.30 -9.22
CA LEU A 732 -0.27 9.70 -9.63
C LEU A 732 -1.00 9.21 -8.39
N ASP A 733 -2.32 9.46 -8.28
CA ASP A 733 -3.16 9.13 -7.11
C ASP A 733 -3.03 7.68 -6.58
N TYR A 734 -2.57 6.76 -7.43
CA TYR A 734 -2.39 5.33 -7.19
C TYR A 734 -0.97 4.94 -6.70
N ASP A 735 -0.06 5.89 -6.53
CA ASP A 735 1.26 5.65 -5.92
C ASP A 735 1.18 5.26 -4.43
N SER A 736 0.00 5.37 -3.79
CA SER A 736 -0.23 4.92 -2.41
C SER A 736 -0.28 3.40 -2.30
N CYS A 737 0.48 2.82 -1.36
CA CYS A 737 0.22 1.45 -0.93
C CYS A 737 -1.20 1.38 -0.33
N ALA A 738 -2.14 0.75 -1.03
CA ALA A 738 -3.45 0.42 -0.48
C ALA A 738 -3.23 -0.37 0.83
N LEU A 739 -3.88 0.08 1.91
CA LEU A 739 -3.73 -0.44 3.29
C LEU A 739 -2.35 -0.22 3.98
N GLY A 740 -1.42 0.53 3.37
CA GLY A 740 -0.11 0.81 3.96
C GLY A 740 -0.21 1.57 5.29
N THR A 741 0.08 0.86 6.40
CA THR A 741 0.18 1.41 7.75
C THR A 741 1.62 1.43 8.22
N LEU A 742 2.12 2.63 8.57
CA LEU A 742 3.41 2.83 9.23
C LEU A 742 3.17 2.92 10.74
N VAL A 743 3.68 1.95 11.50
CA VAL A 743 3.42 1.78 12.94
C VAL A 743 4.63 2.21 13.77
N PHE A 744 4.37 3.03 14.77
CA PHE A 744 5.36 3.71 15.59
C PHE A 744 5.10 3.44 17.10
N PRO A 745 5.69 2.36 17.67
CA PRO A 745 5.34 1.84 18.98
C PRO A 745 6.07 2.54 20.15
N ALA A 746 5.38 2.82 21.24
CA ALA A 746 6.01 3.30 22.46
C ALA A 746 7.01 2.29 23.04
N LYS A 747 8.05 2.81 23.69
CA LYS A 747 9.00 2.03 24.51
C LYS A 747 8.97 2.54 25.95
N SER A 748 8.99 1.62 26.91
CA SER A 748 8.89 1.97 28.34
C SER A 748 10.20 2.50 28.93
N ASP A 749 11.36 2.17 28.32
CA ASP A 749 12.62 2.20 29.07
C ASP A 749 13.62 3.26 28.55
N PHE A 750 13.56 3.58 27.26
CA PHE A 750 14.53 4.45 26.56
C PHE A 750 13.88 5.40 25.53
N ASP A 751 14.64 6.42 25.15
CA ASP A 751 14.33 7.33 24.03
C ASP A 751 14.91 6.77 22.74
N TYR A 752 14.24 6.94 21.61
CA TYR A 752 14.74 6.43 20.33
C TYR A 752 14.43 7.31 19.13
N ILE A 753 15.21 7.14 18.05
CA ILE A 753 14.97 7.78 16.76
C ILE A 753 14.88 6.70 15.67
N ALA A 754 13.70 6.56 15.07
CA ALA A 754 13.51 5.85 13.81
C ALA A 754 13.88 6.76 12.64
N LYS A 755 14.50 6.20 11.60
CA LYS A 755 14.81 6.90 10.35
C LYS A 755 14.02 6.30 9.19
N ASN A 756 13.17 7.11 8.57
CA ASN A 756 12.63 6.85 7.25
C ASN A 756 13.71 7.18 6.21
N ASN A 757 14.30 6.15 5.60
CA ASN A 757 15.26 6.25 4.50
C ASN A 757 14.67 5.73 3.17
N LEU A 758 13.36 5.46 3.14
CA LEU A 758 12.68 4.87 1.98
C LEU A 758 12.61 5.89 0.85
N ASN A 759 13.13 5.51 -0.32
CA ASN A 759 13.08 6.27 -1.57
C ASN A 759 12.30 5.47 -2.62
N ARG A 760 11.43 6.13 -3.40
CA ARG A 760 10.72 5.46 -4.50
C ARG A 760 11.60 5.37 -5.76
N PRO A 761 11.40 4.35 -6.61
CA PRO A 761 11.95 4.35 -7.97
C PRO A 761 11.49 5.52 -8.84
N THR A 762 10.32 6.10 -8.54
CA THR A 762 9.69 7.19 -9.33
C THR A 762 10.17 8.60 -8.97
N GLY A 763 10.97 8.78 -7.91
CA GLY A 763 11.58 10.07 -7.56
C GLY A 763 11.00 10.87 -6.38
N PRO A 764 9.71 10.77 -5.99
CA PRO A 764 9.21 11.42 -4.79
C PRO A 764 9.29 10.52 -3.54
N GLU A 765 8.96 11.10 -2.39
CA GLU A 765 9.03 10.47 -1.08
C GLU A 765 7.94 9.40 -0.84
N PHE A 766 8.06 8.69 0.28
CA PHE A 766 7.27 7.49 0.59
C PHE A 766 5.78 7.81 0.83
N ILE A 767 4.86 7.14 0.12
CA ILE A 767 3.42 7.35 0.30
C ILE A 767 2.86 6.35 1.32
N GLN A 768 2.09 6.83 2.28
CA GLN A 768 1.33 6.02 3.24
C GLN A 768 -0.14 6.47 3.27
N ASN A 769 -1.02 5.54 3.64
CA ASN A 769 -2.40 5.88 3.97
C ASN A 769 -2.56 6.11 5.47
N THR A 770 -1.93 5.30 6.34
CA THR A 770 -2.01 5.50 7.80
C THR A 770 -0.63 5.58 8.44
N LEU A 771 -0.45 6.54 9.35
CA LEU A 771 0.69 6.63 10.27
C LEU A 771 0.15 6.49 11.70
N ARG A 772 0.42 5.35 12.32
CA ARG A 772 -0.12 4.93 13.63
C ARG A 772 0.93 5.01 14.72
N THR A 773 0.55 5.52 15.89
CA THR A 773 1.27 5.29 17.15
C THR A 773 0.56 4.25 18.00
N GLU A 774 1.31 3.44 18.74
CA GLU A 774 0.73 2.38 19.56
C GLU A 774 1.54 2.07 20.83
N GLY A 775 1.05 1.16 21.67
CA GLY A 775 1.73 0.75 22.91
C GLY A 775 1.59 1.76 24.06
N THR A 776 2.25 1.48 25.19
CA THR A 776 2.25 2.34 26.39
C THR A 776 3.68 2.62 26.85
N GLY A 777 4.12 3.87 26.74
CA GLY A 777 5.44 4.32 27.18
C GLY A 777 5.46 4.81 28.63
N ALA A 778 6.64 4.84 29.25
CA ALA A 778 6.81 5.43 30.58
C ALA A 778 7.03 6.94 30.48
N GLY A 779 6.50 7.70 31.44
CA GLY A 779 6.56 9.16 31.41
C GLY A 779 7.98 9.72 31.45
N GLY A 780 8.21 10.79 30.67
CA GLY A 780 9.50 11.44 30.52
C GLY A 780 10.41 10.83 29.44
N LYS A 781 9.86 9.98 28.57
CA LYS A 781 10.56 9.34 27.44
C LYS A 781 10.00 9.78 26.09
N LYS A 782 10.79 9.63 25.02
CA LYS A 782 10.49 10.12 23.67
C LYS A 782 10.84 9.13 22.56
N ALA A 783 9.87 8.85 21.69
CA ALA A 783 10.09 8.25 20.37
C ALA A 783 10.10 9.36 19.30
N THR A 784 11.10 9.39 18.42
CA THR A 784 11.16 10.30 17.26
C THR A 784 11.21 9.50 15.95
N ILE A 785 10.48 9.91 14.91
CA ILE A 785 10.66 9.42 13.54
C ILE A 785 11.16 10.57 12.66
N SER A 786 12.17 10.34 11.84
CA SER A 786 12.90 11.38 11.11
C SER A 786 13.38 10.89 9.73
N GLY A 787 13.91 11.76 8.88
CA GLY A 787 14.49 11.38 7.59
C GLY A 787 13.69 11.93 6.41
N ASN A 788 13.50 11.12 5.36
CA ASN A 788 12.64 11.45 4.23
C ASN A 788 11.21 11.71 4.73
N GLY A 789 10.51 12.65 4.11
CA GLY A 789 9.11 12.90 4.43
C GLY A 789 8.17 11.76 4.02
N VAL A 790 6.91 11.92 4.37
CA VAL A 790 5.82 10.99 4.09
C VAL A 790 4.68 11.73 3.41
N LEU A 791 4.28 11.23 2.25
CA LEU A 791 3.16 11.74 1.49
C LEU A 791 1.89 10.96 1.89
N LEU A 792 0.92 11.69 2.43
CA LEU A 792 -0.34 11.19 2.97
C LEU A 792 -1.44 11.32 1.92
N ALA A 793 -1.95 10.17 1.45
CA ALA A 793 -2.97 10.09 0.41
C ALA A 793 -4.16 9.20 0.84
N LYS A 794 -5.37 9.55 0.37
CA LYS A 794 -6.57 8.75 0.59
C LYS A 794 -6.39 7.35 0.01
N HIS A 795 -7.04 6.38 0.62
CA HIS A 795 -7.08 5.02 0.11
C HIS A 795 -7.80 5.01 -1.24
N PHE A 796 -7.08 4.66 -2.32
CA PHE A 796 -7.62 4.72 -3.68
C PHE A 796 -8.90 3.88 -3.88
N LEU A 797 -8.94 2.64 -3.35
CA LEU A 797 -10.09 1.74 -3.48
C LEU A 797 -11.31 2.08 -2.59
N THR A 798 -11.10 2.31 -1.30
CA THR A 798 -12.21 2.55 -0.33
C THR A 798 -12.63 4.03 -0.25
N GLY A 799 -11.77 4.95 -0.70
CA GLY A 799 -11.95 6.39 -0.54
C GLY A 799 -11.66 6.91 0.87
N GLU A 800 -11.19 6.05 1.79
CA GLU A 800 -10.88 6.43 3.17
C GLU A 800 -9.78 7.49 3.24
N ALA A 801 -9.96 8.51 4.07
CA ALA A 801 -8.99 9.59 4.24
C ALA A 801 -7.62 9.05 4.70
N PRO A 802 -6.50 9.70 4.36
CA PRO A 802 -5.23 9.42 5.00
C PRO A 802 -5.31 9.79 6.49
N THR A 803 -4.72 8.95 7.35
CA THR A 803 -4.96 8.99 8.80
C THR A 803 -3.67 9.05 9.61
N LEU A 804 -3.61 10.01 10.53
CA LEU A 804 -2.67 10.04 11.65
C LEU A 804 -3.38 9.44 12.88
N ASP A 805 -3.11 8.16 13.16
CA ASP A 805 -3.75 7.41 14.26
C ASP A 805 -2.91 7.55 15.53
N LEU A 806 -3.34 8.44 16.43
CA LEU A 806 -2.65 8.80 17.66
C LEU A 806 -3.08 7.90 18.83
N SER A 807 -3.04 6.58 18.66
CA SER A 807 -3.44 5.58 19.66
C SER A 807 -2.37 5.28 20.72
N GLY A 808 -1.18 5.86 20.64
CA GLY A 808 -0.09 5.67 21.58
C GLY A 808 -0.35 6.24 22.98
N ASN A 809 0.00 5.48 24.01
CA ASN A 809 -0.31 5.79 25.42
C ASN A 809 0.94 6.06 26.27
N GLY A 810 0.73 6.73 27.41
CA GLY A 810 1.76 7.00 28.41
C GLY A 810 1.77 8.45 28.85
N ALA A 811 1.40 8.72 30.11
CA ALA A 811 1.42 10.07 30.66
C ALA A 811 2.86 10.64 30.64
N ASN A 812 3.05 11.78 29.96
CA ASN A 812 4.35 12.39 29.67
C ASN A 812 5.28 11.58 28.74
N TYR A 813 4.78 10.56 28.03
CA TYR A 813 5.49 10.01 26.87
C TYR A 813 5.32 10.94 25.67
N THR A 814 6.30 10.98 24.76
CA THR A 814 6.26 11.84 23.57
C THR A 814 6.55 11.03 22.30
N PHE A 815 5.64 11.06 21.34
CA PHE A 815 5.90 10.69 19.96
C PHE A 815 6.17 11.95 19.15
N ASP A 816 7.21 11.94 18.32
CA ASP A 816 7.64 13.10 17.53
C ASP A 816 7.86 12.74 16.05
N PHE A 817 7.02 13.30 15.19
CA PHE A 817 7.13 13.23 13.74
C PHE A 817 8.08 14.34 13.25
N ALA A 818 9.38 14.08 13.32
CA ALA A 818 10.47 14.94 12.86
C ALA A 818 10.85 14.67 11.39
N LEU A 819 9.83 14.45 10.56
CA LEU A 819 9.90 14.37 9.10
C LEU A 819 8.71 15.17 8.51
N ASP A 820 8.83 15.60 7.26
CA ASP A 820 7.77 16.38 6.62
C ASP A 820 6.57 15.50 6.27
N LEU A 821 5.36 16.02 6.52
CA LEU A 821 4.08 15.37 6.22
C LEU A 821 3.39 16.11 5.09
N TYR A 822 3.37 15.52 3.90
CA TYR A 822 2.78 16.13 2.72
C TYR A 822 1.35 15.64 2.55
N LEU A 823 0.39 16.56 2.50
CA LEU A 823 -1.01 16.24 2.29
C LEU A 823 -1.32 16.22 0.78
N TYR A 824 -1.64 15.04 0.25
CA TYR A 824 -2.18 14.87 -1.11
C TYR A 824 -3.72 14.81 -1.11
N HIS A 825 -4.35 14.68 0.05
CA HIS A 825 -5.80 14.64 0.22
C HIS A 825 -6.16 15.15 1.63
N ASP A 826 -7.43 15.52 1.82
CA ASP A 826 -8.00 15.88 3.13
C ASP A 826 -7.71 14.78 4.17
N ALA A 827 -6.91 15.10 5.18
CA ALA A 827 -6.40 14.12 6.14
C ALA A 827 -7.19 14.12 7.46
N ARG A 828 -7.27 12.96 8.11
CA ARG A 828 -7.81 12.78 9.45
C ARG A 828 -6.68 12.57 10.46
N VAL A 829 -6.86 13.11 11.66
CA VAL A 829 -6.07 12.78 12.84
C VAL A 829 -7.04 12.19 13.85
N GLU A 830 -6.79 10.98 14.33
CA GLU A 830 -7.70 10.26 15.24
C GLU A 830 -6.94 9.57 16.38
N GLY A 831 -7.60 8.66 17.10
CA GLY A 831 -7.01 7.88 18.18
C GLY A 831 -7.28 8.46 19.58
N GLU A 832 -7.27 7.55 20.56
CA GLU A 832 -7.60 7.81 21.97
C GLU A 832 -6.34 7.81 22.87
N GLY A 833 -5.16 7.95 22.27
CA GLY A 833 -3.88 7.84 22.95
C GLY A 833 -3.62 8.96 23.97
N THR A 834 -3.08 8.57 25.12
CA THR A 834 -2.75 9.46 26.25
C THR A 834 -1.35 10.08 26.20
N ALA A 835 -0.53 9.73 25.19
CA ALA A 835 0.79 10.33 25.00
C ALA A 835 0.73 11.72 24.32
N ASN A 836 1.81 12.50 24.44
CA ASN A 836 1.99 13.70 23.65
C ASN A 836 2.40 13.31 22.22
N HIS A 837 1.72 13.84 21.21
CA HIS A 837 2.09 13.67 19.81
C HIS A 837 2.52 15.02 19.24
N ILE A 838 3.73 15.09 18.70
CA ILE A 838 4.36 16.31 18.18
C ILE A 838 4.68 16.10 16.70
N VAL A 839 4.44 17.10 15.86
CA VAL A 839 4.99 17.17 14.50
C VAL A 839 6.07 18.24 14.49
N SER A 840 7.34 17.82 14.42
CA SER A 840 8.51 18.72 14.34
C SER A 840 9.04 18.91 12.93
N GLY A 841 8.60 18.10 11.95
CA GLY A 841 8.71 18.42 10.52
C GLY A 841 7.56 19.31 10.04
N GLU A 842 7.61 19.74 8.78
CA GLU A 842 6.57 20.59 8.19
C GLU A 842 5.35 19.75 7.76
N ILE A 843 4.13 20.16 8.13
CA ILE A 843 2.89 19.65 7.53
C ILE A 843 2.38 20.61 6.45
N LYS A 844 2.41 20.17 5.20
CA LYS A 844 2.24 21.03 4.00
C LYS A 844 1.41 20.38 2.91
N ASN A 845 0.88 21.16 1.97
CA ASN A 845 0.27 20.61 0.76
C ASN A 845 1.34 19.93 -0.10
N TYR A 846 1.00 18.85 -0.80
CA TYR A 846 1.88 18.33 -1.85
C TYR A 846 1.80 19.20 -3.13
N GLU A 847 0.58 19.44 -3.64
CA GLU A 847 0.35 20.23 -4.87
C GLU A 847 -0.92 21.10 -4.83
N HIS A 848 -1.93 20.70 -4.05
CA HIS A 848 -3.24 21.37 -3.99
C HIS A 848 -3.73 21.51 -2.53
N ALA A 849 -4.72 22.37 -2.30
CA ALA A 849 -5.24 22.62 -0.97
C ALA A 849 -5.91 21.35 -0.37
N ALA A 850 -5.38 20.89 0.76
CA ALA A 850 -5.94 19.77 1.53
C ALA A 850 -6.36 20.24 2.93
N ALA A 851 -7.51 19.78 3.41
CA ALA A 851 -8.03 20.03 4.74
C ALA A 851 -7.44 19.07 5.80
N LEU A 852 -7.57 19.44 7.08
CA LEU A 852 -7.17 18.59 8.19
C LEU A 852 -8.29 18.48 9.23
N THR A 853 -8.73 17.26 9.55
CA THR A 853 -9.75 17.00 10.56
C THR A 853 -9.17 16.27 11.76
N LYS A 854 -9.09 16.94 12.92
CA LYS A 854 -8.71 16.34 14.21
C LYS A 854 -9.95 15.79 14.93
N ASP A 855 -9.89 14.53 15.29
CA ASP A 855 -10.94 13.74 15.93
C ASP A 855 -10.32 12.80 16.99
N GLY A 856 -11.14 12.11 17.78
CA GLY A 856 -10.70 11.30 18.92
C GLY A 856 -10.11 12.11 20.08
N ALA A 857 -9.97 11.51 21.27
CA ALA A 857 -9.57 12.22 22.48
C ALA A 857 -8.09 12.63 22.55
N SER A 858 -7.24 12.15 21.64
CA SER A 858 -5.79 12.42 21.61
C SER A 858 -5.43 13.90 21.48
N LYS A 859 -4.17 14.23 21.84
CA LYS A 859 -3.55 15.56 21.70
C LYS A 859 -2.45 15.56 20.64
N LEU A 860 -2.50 16.51 19.70
CA LEU A 860 -1.49 16.78 18.67
C LEU A 860 -0.91 18.18 18.82
N ILE A 861 0.41 18.35 18.65
CA ILE A 861 1.13 19.61 18.78
C ILE A 861 1.95 19.88 17.50
N PHE A 862 1.80 21.06 16.89
CA PHE A 862 2.69 21.53 15.83
C PHE A 862 3.90 22.27 16.41
N ALA A 863 5.09 21.76 16.13
CA ALA A 863 6.38 22.32 16.51
C ALA A 863 7.17 22.93 15.34
N HIS A 864 6.64 22.85 14.12
CA HIS A 864 7.07 23.58 12.93
C HIS A 864 5.87 24.30 12.29
N ASP A 865 6.12 25.35 11.51
CA ASP A 865 5.07 26.04 10.74
C ASP A 865 4.30 25.04 9.87
N ALA A 866 2.97 25.23 9.81
CA ALA A 866 2.05 24.39 9.06
C ALA A 866 1.46 25.18 7.88
N THR A 867 1.73 24.73 6.66
CA THR A 867 1.52 25.48 5.41
C THR A 867 0.48 24.86 4.48
N TYR A 868 -0.22 23.80 4.91
CA TYR A 868 -1.39 23.28 4.20
C TYR A 868 -2.52 24.32 4.13
N THR A 869 -3.31 24.34 3.04
CA THR A 869 -4.21 25.47 2.72
C THR A 869 -5.71 25.16 2.73
N GLY A 870 -6.12 23.94 3.09
CA GLY A 870 -7.51 23.63 3.40
C GLY A 870 -7.92 24.02 4.82
N VAL A 871 -9.21 23.92 5.10
CA VAL A 871 -9.81 24.22 6.42
C VAL A 871 -9.31 23.22 7.48
N THR A 872 -9.06 23.71 8.69
CA THR A 872 -8.75 22.85 9.85
C THR A 872 -10.02 22.66 10.68
N THR A 873 -10.48 21.43 10.89
CA THR A 873 -11.63 21.13 11.77
C THR A 873 -11.19 20.31 12.98
N ILE A 874 -11.52 20.75 14.19
CA ILE A 874 -11.27 20.03 15.44
C ILE A 874 -12.63 19.54 15.96
N THR A 875 -12.96 18.30 15.65
CA THR A 875 -14.18 17.62 16.10
C THR A 875 -14.06 17.20 17.57
N ALA A 876 -12.93 16.60 17.93
CA ALA A 876 -12.66 16.09 19.28
C ALA A 876 -11.15 16.11 19.64
N GLY A 877 -10.87 16.13 20.94
CA GLY A 877 -9.50 16.17 21.48
C GLY A 877 -8.83 17.54 21.29
N THR A 878 -7.50 17.57 21.32
CA THR A 878 -6.75 18.84 21.34
C THR A 878 -5.78 18.97 20.17
N LEU A 879 -5.76 20.15 19.53
CA LEU A 879 -4.73 20.56 18.58
C LEU A 879 -4.03 21.83 19.11
N GLU A 880 -2.70 21.80 19.20
CA GLU A 880 -1.89 22.90 19.73
C GLU A 880 -0.85 23.41 18.73
N THR A 881 -0.47 24.68 18.87
CA THR A 881 0.67 25.29 18.17
C THR A 881 1.71 25.78 19.17
N ASN A 882 3.00 25.55 18.91
CA ASN A 882 4.07 25.99 19.81
C ASN A 882 4.42 27.49 19.66
N ALA A 883 5.13 28.05 20.64
CA ALA A 883 5.54 29.45 20.61
C ALA A 883 6.41 29.77 19.38
N GLY A 884 6.01 30.80 18.62
CA GLY A 884 6.67 31.19 17.37
C GLY A 884 6.25 30.36 16.14
N ILE A 885 5.43 29.34 16.31
CA ILE A 885 4.90 28.51 15.22
C ILE A 885 3.58 29.08 14.70
N THR A 886 3.42 29.06 13.38
CA THR A 886 2.26 29.60 12.67
C THR A 886 1.53 28.49 11.89
N LEU A 887 0.24 28.33 12.17
CA LEU A 887 -0.69 27.67 11.24
C LEU A 887 -1.03 28.69 10.13
N ALA A 888 -0.17 28.75 9.13
CA ALA A 888 -0.06 29.86 8.17
C ALA A 888 -0.88 29.68 6.89
N GLY A 889 -1.15 28.44 6.49
CA GLY A 889 -1.90 28.16 5.26
C GLY A 889 -3.42 28.03 5.45
N SER A 890 -3.89 27.61 6.63
CA SER A 890 -5.31 27.32 6.87
C SER A 890 -6.15 28.61 6.93
N PRO A 891 -7.15 28.80 6.04
CA PRO A 891 -7.95 30.02 6.00
C PRO A 891 -8.96 30.12 7.15
N GLN A 892 -9.30 28.99 7.77
CA GLN A 892 -10.29 28.91 8.85
C GLN A 892 -10.02 27.68 9.73
N VAL A 893 -10.12 27.87 11.05
CA VAL A 893 -10.17 26.79 12.04
C VAL A 893 -11.57 26.69 12.64
N ILE A 894 -12.16 25.49 12.58
CA ILE A 894 -13.49 25.19 13.11
C ILE A 894 -13.35 24.30 14.34
N VAL A 895 -13.74 24.77 15.52
CA VAL A 895 -13.68 24.01 16.78
C VAL A 895 -15.08 23.56 17.17
N GLN A 896 -15.36 22.26 17.12
CA GLN A 896 -16.65 21.68 17.51
C GLN A 896 -16.71 21.37 19.01
N ALA A 897 -17.88 21.02 19.53
CA ALA A 897 -18.18 20.97 20.97
C ALA A 897 -17.24 20.09 21.83
N GLN A 898 -16.58 19.09 21.25
CA GLN A 898 -15.62 18.22 21.96
C GLN A 898 -14.15 18.52 21.62
N GLY A 899 -13.91 19.47 20.71
CA GLY A 899 -12.59 19.89 20.26
C GLY A 899 -12.04 21.05 21.09
N THR A 900 -10.71 21.09 21.19
CA THR A 900 -9.94 22.18 21.82
C THR A 900 -8.83 22.65 20.88
N LEU A 901 -8.79 23.96 20.60
CA LEU A 901 -7.65 24.64 20.00
C LEU A 901 -6.80 25.26 21.11
N GLY A 902 -5.48 25.04 21.11
CA GLY A 902 -4.62 25.58 22.17
C GLY A 902 -3.15 25.80 21.82
N GLY A 903 -2.33 25.87 22.87
CA GLY A 903 -0.90 26.17 22.77
C GLY A 903 -0.59 27.67 22.74
N ASN A 904 0.63 27.99 22.30
CA ASN A 904 1.27 29.31 22.43
C ASN A 904 1.69 29.93 21.08
N GLY A 905 1.22 29.38 19.97
CA GLY A 905 1.56 29.82 18.62
C GLY A 905 0.61 30.86 18.03
N THR A 906 0.59 30.89 16.71
CA THR A 906 -0.26 31.78 15.91
C THR A 906 -1.13 30.98 14.95
N VAL A 907 -2.42 31.27 14.91
CA VAL A 907 -3.32 30.85 13.81
C VAL A 907 -3.54 32.06 12.92
N SER A 908 -3.32 31.90 11.61
CA SER A 908 -3.38 33.02 10.66
C SER A 908 -4.81 33.41 10.26
N GLY A 909 -5.69 32.43 10.06
CA GLY A 909 -7.10 32.62 9.67
C GLY A 909 -8.07 32.83 10.84
N ASP A 910 -9.37 32.79 10.50
CA ASP A 910 -10.47 32.92 11.46
C ASP A 910 -10.63 31.66 12.32
N VAL A 911 -11.01 31.82 13.59
CA VAL A 911 -11.42 30.72 14.48
C VAL A 911 -12.92 30.81 14.75
N SER A 912 -13.63 29.71 14.55
CA SER A 912 -15.09 29.66 14.66
C SER A 912 -15.59 28.35 15.28
N GLY A 913 -16.78 28.35 15.85
CA GLY A 913 -17.46 27.14 16.31
C GLY A 913 -18.03 27.23 17.73
N ILE A 914 -18.11 26.07 18.39
CA ILE A 914 -18.74 25.86 19.71
C ILE A 914 -17.87 25.03 20.68
N GLY A 915 -16.62 24.75 20.31
CA GLY A 915 -15.63 24.07 21.16
C GLY A 915 -14.87 25.00 22.09
N THR A 916 -13.70 24.56 22.54
CA THR A 916 -12.85 25.29 23.50
C THR A 916 -11.66 25.95 22.81
N ILE A 917 -11.35 27.19 23.17
CA ILE A 917 -10.03 27.81 22.96
C ILE A 917 -9.32 27.81 24.32
N SER A 918 -8.10 27.27 24.38
CA SER A 918 -7.29 27.16 25.60
C SER A 918 -5.83 27.51 25.28
N PRO A 919 -5.41 28.78 25.41
CA PRO A 919 -4.00 29.12 25.29
C PRO A 919 -3.18 28.31 26.31
N GLY A 920 -2.11 27.66 25.87
CA GLY A 920 -1.16 26.96 26.76
C GLY A 920 -1.64 25.69 27.50
N GLN A 921 -0.64 24.97 28.01
CA GLN A 921 -0.66 24.33 29.33
C GLN A 921 0.60 24.81 30.04
N SER A 922 0.45 25.39 31.23
CA SER A 922 1.36 26.40 31.79
C SER A 922 1.36 27.72 31.00
N ILE A 923 1.43 28.82 31.74
CA ILE A 923 0.95 30.14 31.30
C ILE A 923 1.45 30.56 29.92
N GLY A 924 0.47 30.82 29.05
CA GLY A 924 0.63 30.84 27.61
C GLY A 924 0.05 32.06 26.91
N LYS A 925 0.30 32.13 25.60
CA LYS A 925 -0.29 33.14 24.72
C LYS A 925 -0.58 32.57 23.34
N LEU A 926 -1.87 32.43 23.00
CA LEU A 926 -2.32 32.07 21.67
C LEU A 926 -2.67 33.34 20.88
N THR A 927 -2.21 33.44 19.64
CA THR A 927 -2.48 34.61 18.77
C THR A 927 -3.36 34.20 17.58
N LEU A 928 -4.43 34.94 17.32
CA LEU A 928 -5.36 34.71 16.20
C LEU A 928 -5.33 35.91 15.23
N GLY A 929 -5.01 35.62 13.97
CA GLY A 929 -4.88 36.59 12.87
C GLY A 929 -6.21 37.05 12.27
N GLY A 930 -7.28 36.27 12.47
CA GLY A 930 -8.64 36.59 12.04
C GLY A 930 -9.59 36.93 13.18
N ASP A 931 -10.88 36.74 12.92
CA ASP A 931 -11.97 36.79 13.91
C ASP A 931 -11.95 35.53 14.80
N ALA A 932 -12.59 35.60 15.97
CA ALA A 932 -12.63 34.53 16.96
C ALA A 932 -14.02 34.33 17.58
N GLN A 933 -14.55 33.12 17.44
CA GLN A 933 -15.74 32.63 18.13
C GLN A 933 -15.55 31.17 18.54
N ALA A 934 -15.88 30.85 19.80
CA ALA A 934 -15.96 29.47 20.28
C ALA A 934 -17.07 29.34 21.34
N GLY A 935 -17.29 28.12 21.84
CA GLY A 935 -18.24 27.87 22.93
C GLY A 935 -17.62 28.12 24.31
N THR A 936 -16.31 27.92 24.45
CA THR A 936 -15.59 28.13 25.72
C THR A 936 -14.24 28.81 25.48
N LEU A 937 -13.89 29.76 26.34
CA LEU A 937 -12.52 30.23 26.56
C LEU A 937 -12.04 29.63 27.89
N LEU A 938 -11.01 28.78 27.86
CA LEU A 938 -10.32 28.25 29.03
C LEU A 938 -9.05 29.07 29.27
N ILE A 939 -8.86 29.53 30.51
CA ILE A 939 -7.72 30.35 30.95
C ILE A 939 -7.12 29.75 32.22
N GLU A 940 -5.87 29.34 32.19
CA GLU A 940 -5.06 29.04 33.36
C GLU A 940 -4.50 30.33 33.99
N ILE A 941 -4.39 30.37 35.32
CA ILE A 941 -3.85 31.50 36.09
C ILE A 941 -2.92 30.97 37.17
N ASP A 942 -1.72 31.56 37.28
CA ASP A 942 -0.79 31.32 38.38
C ASP A 942 -0.64 32.57 39.27
N ALA A 943 0.27 32.49 40.24
CA ALA A 943 0.53 33.57 41.19
C ALA A 943 0.87 34.92 40.52
N THR A 944 1.45 34.92 39.32
CA THR A 944 2.09 36.08 38.67
C THR A 944 1.76 36.30 37.20
N SER A 945 1.04 35.39 36.54
CA SER A 945 0.64 35.50 35.14
C SER A 945 -0.64 34.69 34.85
N ALA A 946 -1.27 34.95 33.70
CA ALA A 946 -2.44 34.23 33.21
C ALA A 946 -2.31 33.96 31.71
N ASP A 947 -2.99 32.92 31.23
CA ASP A 947 -3.13 32.65 29.80
C ASP A 947 -3.76 33.84 29.08
N ARG A 948 -3.35 34.02 27.82
CA ARG A 948 -3.76 35.17 27.02
C ARG A 948 -4.14 34.79 25.60
N LEU A 949 -5.36 35.16 25.20
CA LEU A 949 -5.83 35.07 23.82
C LEU A 949 -5.72 36.44 23.12
N ASP A 950 -4.77 36.63 22.21
CA ASP A 950 -4.66 37.85 21.40
C ASP A 950 -5.34 37.67 20.05
N VAL A 951 -6.52 38.26 19.87
CA VAL A 951 -7.28 38.29 18.62
C VAL A 951 -7.04 39.62 17.90
N THR A 952 -6.69 39.58 16.62
CA THR A 952 -6.53 40.81 15.82
C THR A 952 -7.81 41.24 15.13
N GLY A 953 -8.72 40.31 14.82
CA GLY A 953 -10.09 40.57 14.36
C GLY A 953 -11.10 40.77 15.50
N ALA A 954 -12.36 40.45 15.24
CA ALA A 954 -13.46 40.52 16.20
C ALA A 954 -13.49 39.28 17.13
N LEU A 955 -13.57 39.51 18.44
CA LEU A 955 -13.85 38.48 19.44
C LEU A 955 -15.36 38.46 19.74
N ASN A 956 -16.04 37.35 19.47
CA ASN A 956 -17.47 37.19 19.74
C ASN A 956 -17.72 36.39 21.02
N ALA A 957 -17.98 37.10 22.12
CA ALA A 957 -18.17 36.51 23.45
C ALA A 957 -19.62 36.12 23.76
N VAL A 958 -20.61 36.56 22.97
CA VAL A 958 -22.06 36.43 23.24
C VAL A 958 -22.52 35.00 23.59
N ALA A 959 -21.91 34.00 22.95
CA ALA A 959 -22.23 32.58 23.12
C ALA A 959 -21.02 31.76 23.66
N MET A 960 -20.04 32.45 24.26
CA MET A 960 -18.80 31.88 24.75
C MET A 960 -18.79 31.90 26.28
N ASP A 961 -18.58 30.76 26.92
CA ASP A 961 -18.37 30.64 28.37
C ASP A 961 -16.90 30.89 28.72
N LEU A 962 -16.62 31.63 29.80
CA LEU A 962 -15.26 31.77 30.33
C LEU A 962 -15.05 30.79 31.49
N THR A 963 -14.13 29.85 31.32
CA THR A 963 -13.68 28.94 32.38
C THR A 963 -12.28 29.31 32.83
N ILE A 964 -12.08 29.47 34.14
CA ILE A 964 -10.79 29.81 34.73
C ILE A 964 -10.28 28.63 35.56
N SER A 965 -9.05 28.19 35.27
CA SER A 965 -8.31 27.19 36.03
C SER A 965 -7.25 27.88 36.87
N THR A 966 -7.32 27.78 38.20
CA THR A 966 -6.32 28.40 39.09
C THR A 966 -5.23 27.39 39.42
N LEU A 967 -4.03 27.57 38.86
CA LEU A 967 -2.86 26.73 39.08
C LEU A 967 -2.16 27.05 40.42
N ASP A 968 -2.09 28.35 40.77
CA ASP A 968 -1.58 28.84 42.05
C ASP A 968 -2.33 30.12 42.48
N THR A 969 -2.18 30.52 43.74
CA THR A 969 -2.91 31.63 44.38
C THR A 969 -2.63 32.96 43.69
N PRO A 970 -3.61 33.59 43.00
CA PRO A 970 -3.36 34.80 42.21
C PRO A 970 -2.97 36.01 43.08
N THR A 971 -1.84 36.66 42.77
CA THR A 971 -1.29 37.78 43.55
C THR A 971 -1.39 39.15 42.87
N LEU A 972 -1.57 39.22 41.55
CA LEU A 972 -1.66 40.50 40.83
C LEU A 972 -3.02 41.19 41.02
N ASP A 973 -3.05 42.51 40.93
CA ASP A 973 -4.31 43.27 40.94
C ASP A 973 -5.12 43.10 39.64
N ALA A 974 -4.48 42.74 38.53
CA ALA A 974 -5.13 42.44 37.26
C ALA A 974 -4.33 41.42 36.42
N TYR A 975 -5.06 40.56 35.72
CA TYR A 975 -4.56 39.56 34.78
C TYR A 975 -5.21 39.76 33.42
N ILE A 976 -4.42 40.06 32.37
CA ILE A 976 -4.96 40.26 31.02
C ILE A 976 -5.14 38.89 30.36
N ILE A 977 -6.39 38.52 30.08
CA ILE A 977 -6.76 37.20 29.57
C ILE A 977 -7.09 37.19 28.08
N ALA A 978 -7.46 38.34 27.51
CA ALA A 978 -7.62 38.48 26.08
C ALA A 978 -7.31 39.91 25.59
N SER A 979 -6.92 40.03 24.31
CA SER A 979 -6.99 41.27 23.54
C SER A 979 -7.79 41.04 22.26
N TYR A 980 -8.35 42.10 21.68
CA TYR A 980 -9.21 42.00 20.50
C TYR A 980 -9.06 43.19 19.53
N GLY A 981 -9.44 43.04 18.27
CA GLY A 981 -9.65 44.16 17.34
C GLY A 981 -10.98 44.86 17.61
N SER A 982 -12.04 44.06 17.83
CA SER A 982 -13.34 44.52 18.35
C SER A 982 -14.00 43.43 19.20
N LEU A 983 -14.94 43.78 20.08
CA LEU A 983 -15.61 42.85 20.99
C LEU A 983 -17.14 42.87 20.74
N SER A 984 -17.71 41.68 20.55
CA SER A 984 -19.16 41.47 20.51
C SER A 984 -19.63 40.81 21.80
N GLY A 985 -20.41 41.56 22.59
CA GLY A 985 -21.06 41.09 23.81
C GLY A 985 -20.14 40.88 25.01
N ALA A 986 -20.63 40.07 25.95
CA ALA A 986 -19.92 39.59 27.13
C ALA A 986 -20.08 38.06 27.18
N PHE A 987 -19.21 37.38 27.93
CA PHE A 987 -19.27 35.91 28.08
C PHE A 987 -20.65 35.45 28.59
N ALA A 988 -21.16 34.35 28.02
CA ALA A 988 -22.46 33.79 28.34
C ALA A 988 -22.55 33.34 29.81
N SER A 989 -21.48 32.74 30.32
CA SER A 989 -21.24 32.51 31.75
C SER A 989 -19.76 32.63 32.11
N VAL A 990 -19.46 32.66 33.42
CA VAL A 990 -18.09 32.69 33.96
C VAL A 990 -18.00 31.69 35.10
N SER A 991 -17.01 30.79 35.07
CA SER A 991 -16.76 29.79 36.11
C SER A 991 -15.28 29.71 36.51
N GLY A 992 -15.00 29.28 37.74
CA GLY A 992 -13.63 29.11 38.26
C GLY A 992 -12.91 30.42 38.63
N LEU A 993 -13.59 31.55 38.54
CA LEU A 993 -13.08 32.88 38.88
C LEU A 993 -12.54 32.93 40.34
N PRO A 994 -11.29 33.38 40.57
CA PRO A 994 -10.71 33.46 41.91
C PRO A 994 -11.52 34.39 42.83
N ALA A 995 -11.62 34.01 44.11
CA ALA A 995 -12.41 34.76 45.08
C ALA A 995 -11.89 36.20 45.26
N GLY A 996 -12.77 37.19 45.08
CA GLY A 996 -12.42 38.61 45.16
C GLY A 996 -11.87 39.20 43.85
N TYR A 997 -12.09 38.54 42.71
CA TYR A 997 -11.82 39.07 41.37
C TYR A 997 -13.09 39.11 40.51
N VAL A 998 -13.13 39.98 39.51
CA VAL A 998 -14.21 40.12 38.51
C VAL A 998 -13.66 40.27 37.09
N ILE A 999 -14.52 40.11 36.08
CA ILE A 999 -14.15 40.32 34.66
C ILE A 999 -14.33 41.79 34.27
N HIS A 1000 -13.31 42.36 33.64
CA HIS A 1000 -13.30 43.71 33.08
C HIS A 1000 -13.09 43.65 31.56
N TYR A 1001 -14.14 43.91 30.78
CA TYR A 1001 -14.14 43.68 29.33
C TYR A 1001 -13.43 44.75 28.48
N ALA A 1002 -13.09 45.90 29.06
CA ALA A 1002 -12.42 47.01 28.38
C ALA A 1002 -11.23 47.56 29.22
N TYR A 1003 -10.38 46.65 29.70
CA TYR A 1003 -9.31 46.96 30.65
C TYR A 1003 -8.22 47.84 30.01
N ASP A 1004 -7.80 48.88 30.74
CA ASP A 1004 -6.92 49.94 30.25
C ASP A 1004 -5.66 50.06 31.14
N ASP A 1005 -4.58 49.37 30.75
CA ASP A 1005 -3.28 49.41 31.45
C ASP A 1005 -2.28 50.41 30.82
N THR A 1006 -2.51 50.81 29.57
CA THR A 1006 -1.52 51.46 28.70
C THR A 1006 -2.13 52.48 27.70
N GLY A 1007 -3.41 52.83 27.84
CA GLY A 1007 -4.16 53.61 26.85
C GLY A 1007 -4.79 52.75 25.73
N ASN A 1008 -4.82 51.43 25.91
CA ASN A 1008 -5.42 50.47 24.98
C ASN A 1008 -6.52 49.68 25.68
N ARG A 1009 -7.78 50.07 25.42
CA ARG A 1009 -8.99 49.49 26.02
C ARG A 1009 -9.44 48.17 25.42
N ASN A 1010 -8.80 47.69 24.35
CA ASN A 1010 -9.23 46.49 23.65
C ASN A 1010 -8.73 45.19 24.35
N ARG A 1011 -8.99 45.07 25.65
CA ARG A 1011 -8.51 43.95 26.47
C ARG A 1011 -9.56 43.50 27.47
N ILE A 1012 -9.64 42.19 27.67
CA ILE A 1012 -10.38 41.58 28.77
C ILE A 1012 -9.37 41.22 29.85
N ALA A 1013 -9.64 41.63 31.09
CA ALA A 1013 -8.83 41.28 32.24
C ALA A 1013 -9.67 40.73 33.40
N ILE A 1014 -9.06 39.90 34.22
CA ILE A 1014 -9.57 39.50 35.54
C ILE A 1014 -8.94 40.47 36.54
N VAL A 1015 -9.76 41.31 37.17
CA VAL A 1015 -9.33 42.41 38.04
C VAL A 1015 -9.84 42.18 39.45
N LYS A 1016 -8.98 42.40 40.44
CA LYS A 1016 -9.30 42.24 41.85
C LYS A 1016 -10.31 43.30 42.29
N GLU A 1017 -11.38 42.90 42.98
CA GLU A 1017 -12.48 43.78 43.40
C GLU A 1017 -11.98 44.98 44.25
N SER A 1018 -10.97 44.76 45.08
CA SER A 1018 -10.35 45.82 45.91
C SER A 1018 -9.58 46.87 45.11
N SER A 1019 -9.24 46.54 43.86
CA SER A 1019 -8.33 47.29 42.98
C SER A 1019 -9.08 47.90 41.80
N LEU A 1020 -10.40 47.68 41.72
CA LEU A 1020 -11.34 48.54 41.03
C LEU A 1020 -11.50 49.86 41.80
N ASP A 1021 -10.62 50.82 41.51
CA ASP A 1021 -10.88 52.21 41.90
C ASP A 1021 -12.24 52.65 41.33
N ALA A 1022 -12.98 53.44 42.10
CA ALA A 1022 -14.43 53.65 41.98
C ALA A 1022 -14.88 54.53 40.78
N TYR A 1023 -14.36 54.27 39.57
CA TYR A 1023 -14.43 55.18 38.41
C TYR A 1023 -14.90 54.59 37.07
N GLU A 1024 -15.05 53.27 36.91
CA GLU A 1024 -15.64 52.66 35.69
C GLU A 1024 -17.10 52.19 35.93
N SER A 1025 -17.93 53.06 36.51
CA SER A 1025 -19.40 52.89 36.50
C SER A 1025 -20.02 53.39 35.19
N TRP A 1026 -19.79 52.67 34.08
CA TRP A 1026 -20.38 53.00 32.78
C TRP A 1026 -21.20 51.87 32.16
N VAL A 1027 -22.52 52.06 32.23
CA VAL A 1027 -23.53 51.80 31.19
C VAL A 1027 -23.28 50.60 30.27
N VAL A 1028 -24.09 49.55 30.44
CA VAL A 1028 -24.27 48.49 29.44
C VAL A 1028 -24.95 49.09 28.20
N VAL A 1029 -24.15 49.60 27.26
CA VAL A 1029 -24.61 49.87 25.90
C VAL A 1029 -24.58 48.54 25.15
N GLN A 1030 -25.73 47.84 25.08
CA GLN A 1030 -25.86 46.79 24.07
C GLN A 1030 -25.75 47.42 22.68
N GLY A 1031 -24.98 46.78 21.80
CA GLY A 1031 -24.55 47.35 20.54
C GLY A 1031 -25.69 47.54 19.53
N LEU A 1032 -26.20 48.77 19.43
CA LEU A 1032 -26.91 49.26 18.25
C LEU A 1032 -25.93 50.07 17.38
N ILE A 1033 -25.19 49.38 16.52
CA ILE A 1033 -24.33 49.99 15.50
C ILE A 1033 -24.70 49.46 14.12
N GLY A 1034 -25.13 50.35 13.22
CA GLY A 1034 -25.27 50.08 11.78
C GLY A 1034 -26.60 49.45 11.34
N ILE A 1035 -27.37 50.22 10.55
CA ILE A 1035 -28.55 49.85 9.72
C ILE A 1035 -29.77 49.21 10.43
N ALA A 1036 -29.58 48.32 11.41
CA ALA A 1036 -30.64 47.78 12.27
C ALA A 1036 -31.14 48.78 13.33
N ALA A 1037 -30.37 49.85 13.59
CA ALA A 1037 -30.80 51.00 14.40
C ALA A 1037 -31.79 51.90 13.61
N GLY A 1038 -32.86 51.30 13.09
CA GLY A 1038 -33.95 52.04 12.47
C GLY A 1038 -34.56 52.98 13.50
N PHE A 1039 -34.68 54.27 13.15
CA PHE A 1039 -35.31 55.31 13.97
C PHE A 1039 -36.84 55.11 14.18
N GLU A 1040 -37.36 53.93 13.87
CA GLU A 1040 -38.75 53.49 14.04
C GLU A 1040 -38.84 52.09 14.70
N GLY A 1041 -37.73 51.57 15.24
CA GLY A 1041 -37.68 50.30 15.97
C GLY A 1041 -38.24 50.41 17.38
N ASP A 1042 -39.56 50.56 17.50
CA ASP A 1042 -40.33 50.50 18.74
C ASP A 1042 -40.10 49.15 19.46
N PRO A 1043 -39.32 49.10 20.56
CA PRO A 1043 -38.90 47.83 21.18
C PRO A 1043 -39.99 47.17 22.02
N ASN A 1044 -41.06 47.90 22.36
CA ASN A 1044 -42.13 47.45 23.23
C ASN A 1044 -43.47 47.23 22.48
N ALA A 1045 -43.55 47.69 21.23
CA ALA A 1045 -44.70 47.60 20.31
C ALA A 1045 -45.91 48.50 20.68
N ASP A 1046 -45.71 49.60 21.43
CA ASP A 1046 -46.75 50.60 21.78
C ASP A 1046 -47.18 51.54 20.62
N GLN A 1047 -46.45 51.49 19.49
CA GLN A 1047 -46.60 52.31 18.27
C GLN A 1047 -46.30 53.81 18.44
N ILE A 1048 -45.53 54.23 19.45
CA ILE A 1048 -45.25 55.66 19.69
C ILE A 1048 -43.84 56.06 19.22
N SER A 1049 -43.76 56.55 17.98
CA SER A 1049 -42.56 56.80 17.15
C SER A 1049 -41.50 57.83 17.63
N ASN A 1050 -41.45 58.23 18.91
CA ASN A 1050 -40.83 59.50 19.33
C ASN A 1050 -39.79 59.42 20.47
N GLY A 1051 -39.33 58.23 20.87
CA GLY A 1051 -38.44 58.02 22.03
C GLY A 1051 -37.05 57.49 21.68
N ILE A 1052 -36.05 57.77 22.54
CA ILE A 1052 -34.79 57.01 22.59
C ILE A 1052 -34.83 56.17 23.87
N GLU A 1053 -35.08 54.88 23.75
CA GLU A 1053 -35.24 53.98 24.89
C GLU A 1053 -33.91 53.34 25.33
N PHE A 1054 -33.65 53.26 26.64
CA PHE A 1054 -32.41 52.73 27.22
C PHE A 1054 -32.71 51.80 28.41
N LEU A 1055 -32.55 50.49 28.22
CA LEU A 1055 -32.87 49.49 29.23
C LEU A 1055 -31.75 49.35 30.29
N PHE A 1056 -32.09 49.55 31.57
CA PHE A 1056 -31.20 49.29 32.71
C PHE A 1056 -31.79 48.21 33.65
N ALA A 1057 -31.76 46.94 33.22
CA ALA A 1057 -32.08 45.80 34.08
C ALA A 1057 -31.39 44.51 33.63
N SER A 1058 -31.18 43.60 34.59
CA SER A 1058 -30.78 42.22 34.34
C SER A 1058 -31.93 41.37 33.76
N ASN A 1059 -31.56 40.30 33.05
CA ASN A 1059 -32.43 39.33 32.37
C ASN A 1059 -33.67 38.91 33.22
N PRO A 1060 -34.91 39.04 32.71
CA PRO A 1060 -36.13 38.81 33.50
C PRO A 1060 -36.49 37.34 33.78
N LEU A 1061 -35.76 36.33 33.29
CA LEU A 1061 -36.26 34.94 33.24
C LEU A 1061 -35.85 33.97 34.37
N THR A 1062 -34.79 34.19 35.15
CA THR A 1062 -34.40 33.26 36.24
C THR A 1062 -33.65 33.90 37.41
N GLY A 1063 -34.16 33.73 38.65
CA GLY A 1063 -33.39 33.91 39.89
C GLY A 1063 -33.86 35.05 40.81
N PRO A 1064 -33.58 34.97 42.13
CA PRO A 1064 -34.09 35.92 43.12
C PRO A 1064 -33.30 37.25 43.17
N THR A 1065 -34.03 38.30 43.57
CA THR A 1065 -33.65 39.70 43.72
C THR A 1065 -32.20 39.97 44.19
N PRO A 1066 -31.40 40.77 43.45
CA PRO A 1066 -30.22 41.43 44.01
C PRO A 1066 -30.66 42.60 44.90
N THR A 1067 -30.35 42.55 46.19
CA THR A 1067 -30.33 43.74 47.03
C THR A 1067 -29.06 44.54 46.76
N TYR A 1068 -29.15 45.63 45.99
CA TYR A 1068 -28.02 46.55 45.82
C TYR A 1068 -27.68 47.28 47.13
N PRO A 1069 -26.40 47.40 47.52
CA PRO A 1069 -25.99 48.17 48.67
C PRO A 1069 -26.06 49.67 48.38
N LYS A 1070 -26.49 50.43 49.37
CA LYS A 1070 -26.54 51.89 49.35
C LYS A 1070 -25.13 52.47 49.53
N ALA A 1071 -24.45 52.84 48.44
CA ALA A 1071 -23.18 53.56 48.44
C ALA A 1071 -23.24 54.80 47.52
N ALA A 1072 -22.46 55.84 47.81
CA ALA A 1072 -22.72 57.19 47.34
C ALA A 1072 -22.23 57.48 45.92
N GLY A 1073 -23.15 57.81 45.00
CA GLY A 1073 -22.81 58.25 43.63
C GLY A 1073 -23.96 58.03 42.64
N ASN A 1074 -25.15 58.56 42.93
CA ASN A 1074 -26.39 58.15 42.27
C ASN A 1074 -26.63 58.76 40.86
N SER A 1075 -25.61 58.93 40.02
CA SER A 1075 -25.78 59.49 38.67
C SER A 1075 -25.83 58.42 37.59
N ILE A 1076 -26.89 58.42 36.77
CA ILE A 1076 -26.93 57.68 35.50
C ILE A 1076 -26.40 58.59 34.41
N PHE A 1077 -25.56 58.06 33.53
CA PHE A 1077 -25.03 58.80 32.39
C PHE A 1077 -25.54 58.26 31.06
N PHE A 1078 -25.68 59.14 30.05
CA PHE A 1078 -26.08 58.80 28.70
C PHE A 1078 -25.13 59.43 27.67
N PRO A 1079 -24.65 58.69 26.65
CA PRO A 1079 -23.83 59.25 25.57
C PRO A 1079 -24.68 60.11 24.63
N THR A 1080 -24.22 61.30 24.28
CA THR A 1080 -24.94 62.26 23.41
C THR A 1080 -23.99 63.03 22.50
N THR A 1081 -24.29 63.08 21.20
CA THR A 1081 -23.52 63.92 20.26
C THR A 1081 -23.80 65.41 20.48
N GLN A 1082 -22.91 66.30 20.01
CA GLN A 1082 -23.16 67.75 20.01
C GLN A 1082 -24.48 68.11 19.30
N ALA A 1083 -24.78 67.47 18.16
CA ALA A 1083 -26.03 67.69 17.43
C ALA A 1083 -27.27 67.26 18.24
N ALA A 1084 -27.17 66.20 19.05
CA ALA A 1084 -28.24 65.81 19.97
C ALA A 1084 -28.42 66.85 21.08
N ARG A 1085 -27.36 67.40 21.68
CA ARG A 1085 -27.48 68.48 22.68
C ARG A 1085 -28.27 69.68 22.15
N ASP A 1086 -27.95 70.10 20.93
CA ASP A 1086 -28.54 71.28 20.30
C ASP A 1086 -30.03 71.08 19.93
N TYR A 1087 -30.49 69.83 19.77
CA TYR A 1087 -31.89 69.47 19.48
C TYR A 1087 -32.71 69.14 20.75
N LEU A 1088 -32.10 68.51 21.76
CA LEU A 1088 -32.79 67.92 22.91
C LEU A 1088 -33.04 68.89 24.08
N GLY A 1089 -32.34 70.04 24.13
CA GLY A 1089 -32.18 70.90 25.32
C GLY A 1089 -33.43 71.61 25.91
N ALA A 1090 -34.66 71.22 25.54
CA ALA A 1090 -35.89 71.83 26.06
C ALA A 1090 -37.08 70.88 26.31
N ASN A 1091 -37.09 69.64 25.80
CA ASN A 1091 -38.30 68.80 25.76
C ASN A 1091 -38.08 67.33 26.17
N LEU A 1092 -36.90 67.00 26.69
CA LEU A 1092 -36.47 65.65 27.05
C LEU A 1092 -36.93 65.27 28.47
N VAL A 1093 -37.61 64.14 28.62
CA VAL A 1093 -38.15 63.64 29.89
C VAL A 1093 -37.65 62.23 30.19
N LEU A 1094 -37.13 62.03 31.40
CA LEU A 1094 -36.84 60.68 31.91
C LEU A 1094 -38.13 60.05 32.47
N GLN A 1095 -38.52 58.89 31.95
CA GLN A 1095 -39.63 58.09 32.46
C GLN A 1095 -39.12 56.75 33.01
N THR A 1096 -39.86 56.16 33.94
CA THR A 1096 -39.56 54.85 34.51
C THR A 1096 -40.80 53.95 34.53
N SER A 1097 -40.61 52.64 34.37
CA SER A 1097 -41.68 51.64 34.47
C SER A 1097 -41.26 50.42 35.31
N THR A 1098 -42.26 49.70 35.82
CA THR A 1098 -42.12 48.37 36.45
C THR A 1098 -42.38 47.22 35.46
N ASP A 1099 -43.08 47.49 34.35
CA ASP A 1099 -43.45 46.56 33.27
C ASP A 1099 -42.97 47.11 31.92
N LEU A 1100 -42.28 46.28 31.14
CA LEU A 1100 -41.77 46.64 29.81
C LEU A 1100 -42.81 46.42 28.71
N ALA A 1101 -43.72 45.45 28.88
CA ALA A 1101 -44.69 45.06 27.86
C ALA A 1101 -45.96 45.92 27.89
N ASN A 1102 -46.31 46.46 29.07
CA ASN A 1102 -47.35 47.48 29.23
C ASN A 1102 -46.70 48.68 29.90
N TRP A 1103 -46.08 49.59 29.13
CA TRP A 1103 -45.33 50.71 29.71
C TRP A 1103 -46.26 51.68 30.46
N ASP A 1104 -46.39 51.49 31.77
CA ASP A 1104 -47.08 52.39 32.69
C ASP A 1104 -46.07 53.32 33.35
N PRO A 1105 -45.92 54.57 32.89
CA PRO A 1105 -44.84 55.44 33.31
C PRO A 1105 -45.11 55.98 34.73
N VAL A 1106 -44.44 55.40 35.72
CA VAL A 1106 -44.62 55.74 37.15
C VAL A 1106 -44.08 57.14 37.48
N ASN A 1107 -43.25 57.72 36.61
CA ASN A 1107 -42.87 59.12 36.67
C ASN A 1107 -42.73 59.72 35.25
N THR A 1108 -43.21 60.95 35.06
CA THR A 1108 -43.24 61.67 33.77
C THR A 1108 -42.85 63.15 33.88
N ASN A 1109 -42.47 63.63 35.07
CA ASN A 1109 -42.31 65.07 35.33
C ASN A 1109 -40.86 65.58 35.33
N THR A 1110 -39.86 64.71 35.18
CA THR A 1110 -38.44 65.11 35.16
C THR A 1110 -38.04 65.60 33.77
N THR A 1111 -38.12 66.92 33.55
CA THR A 1111 -37.55 67.56 32.35
C THR A 1111 -36.04 67.75 32.51
N ILE A 1112 -35.26 67.30 31.54
CA ILE A 1112 -33.81 67.42 31.53
C ILE A 1112 -33.42 68.78 30.91
N THR A 1113 -32.80 69.64 31.73
CA THR A 1113 -32.29 70.96 31.33
C THR A 1113 -30.81 70.90 30.90
N SER A 1114 -30.31 71.99 30.32
CA SER A 1114 -28.90 72.19 29.93
C SER A 1114 -27.88 71.80 31.01
N ASP A 1115 -28.24 71.97 32.28
CA ASP A 1115 -27.34 71.84 33.43
C ASP A 1115 -26.97 70.37 33.74
N HIS A 1116 -27.67 69.44 33.10
CA HIS A 1116 -27.41 68.00 33.18
C HIS A 1116 -26.32 67.54 32.18
N PHE A 1117 -25.89 68.40 31.25
CA PHE A 1117 -24.85 68.07 30.27
C PHE A 1117 -23.46 68.52 30.76
N ALA A 1118 -22.53 67.56 30.88
CA ALA A 1118 -21.16 67.87 31.27
C ALA A 1118 -20.40 68.57 30.12
N SER A 1119 -19.79 69.73 30.39
CA SER A 1119 -19.12 70.52 29.35
C SER A 1119 -17.93 69.76 28.76
N GLY A 1120 -17.97 69.50 27.44
CA GLY A 1120 -16.85 68.94 26.67
C GLY A 1120 -16.68 67.42 26.74
N VAL A 1121 -17.65 66.67 27.28
CA VAL A 1121 -17.51 65.20 27.49
C VAL A 1121 -18.55 64.35 26.75
N ASP A 1122 -19.39 64.93 25.90
CA ASP A 1122 -20.44 64.22 25.13
C ASP A 1122 -21.37 63.32 25.98
N ARG A 1123 -21.65 63.76 27.22
CA ARG A 1123 -22.36 62.98 28.23
C ARG A 1123 -23.42 63.81 28.97
N LEU A 1124 -24.62 63.26 29.04
CA LEU A 1124 -25.72 63.67 29.92
C LEU A 1124 -25.58 62.92 31.26
N SER A 1125 -25.84 63.57 32.39
CA SER A 1125 -25.81 63.01 33.75
C SER A 1125 -27.09 63.35 34.51
N TYR A 1126 -27.72 62.37 35.16
CA TYR A 1126 -28.93 62.58 35.96
C TYR A 1126 -28.87 61.86 37.31
N ASP A 1127 -29.13 62.60 38.41
CA ASP A 1127 -29.14 62.06 39.77
C ASP A 1127 -30.48 61.35 40.09
N VAL A 1128 -30.42 60.02 40.13
CA VAL A 1128 -31.56 59.13 40.44
C VAL A 1128 -31.82 58.98 41.94
N SER A 1129 -31.09 59.66 42.83
CA SER A 1129 -31.36 59.68 44.29
C SER A 1129 -32.77 60.17 44.66
N SER A 1130 -33.42 60.89 43.74
CA SER A 1130 -34.76 61.45 43.88
C SER A 1130 -35.91 60.50 43.47
N LEU A 1131 -35.62 59.36 42.83
CA LEU A 1131 -36.63 58.42 42.35
C LEU A 1131 -37.09 57.44 43.46
N PRO A 1132 -38.36 56.95 43.46
CA PRO A 1132 -38.83 55.98 44.46
C PRO A 1132 -38.22 54.58 44.25
N VAL A 1133 -37.30 54.19 45.14
CA VAL A 1133 -36.20 53.22 44.90
C VAL A 1133 -36.53 51.71 45.04
N LEU A 1134 -37.77 51.22 44.94
CA LEU A 1134 -38.06 49.81 45.30
C LEU A 1134 -38.90 48.94 44.35
N THR A 1135 -39.37 49.45 43.20
CA THR A 1135 -40.11 48.61 42.22
C THR A 1135 -39.78 48.87 40.75
N GLN A 1136 -39.17 50.01 40.41
CA GLN A 1136 -38.85 50.36 39.01
C GLN A 1136 -37.78 49.43 38.44
N ARG A 1137 -37.98 48.99 37.19
CA ARG A 1137 -37.08 48.08 36.48
C ARG A 1137 -36.61 48.63 35.13
N PHE A 1138 -37.35 49.58 34.55
CA PHE A 1138 -37.09 50.08 33.21
C PHE A 1138 -37.06 51.61 33.20
N TYR A 1139 -36.26 52.19 32.31
CA TYR A 1139 -36.06 53.62 32.14
C TYR A 1139 -36.17 53.97 30.65
N ARG A 1140 -36.68 55.15 30.29
CA ARG A 1140 -36.65 55.65 28.90
C ARG A 1140 -36.47 57.15 28.81
N LEU A 1141 -35.82 57.62 27.75
CA LEU A 1141 -35.63 59.04 27.44
C LEU A 1141 -36.61 59.47 26.35
N TRP A 1142 -37.62 60.22 26.78
CA TRP A 1142 -38.80 60.55 25.98
C TRP A 1142 -38.76 62.00 25.47
N LEU A 1143 -39.11 62.24 24.20
CA LEU A 1143 -39.37 63.58 23.69
C LEU A 1143 -40.85 63.95 23.83
N THR A 1144 -41.13 65.01 24.57
CA THR A 1144 -42.52 65.46 24.83
C THR A 1144 -43.26 66.04 23.62
N LYS A 1145 -42.60 66.11 22.45
CA LYS A 1145 -43.18 66.45 21.14
C LYS A 1145 -42.51 65.62 20.03
N PRO A 1146 -43.22 65.32 18.92
CA PRO A 1146 -42.60 64.77 17.70
C PRO A 1146 -41.53 65.71 17.13
#